data_AF-A0A1F2TZD0-F1
#
_entry.id   AF-A0A1F2TZD0-F1
#
_cell.length_a   1.000
_cell.length_b   1.000
_cell.length_c   1.000
_cell.angle_alpha   90.00
_cell.angle_beta   90.00
_cell.angle_gamma   90.00
#
_symmetry.space_group_name_H-M   'P 1'
#
loop_
_entity.id
_entity.type
_entity.pdbx_description
1 polymer ?
#
loop_
_entity_poly.entity_id
_entity_poly.type
_entity_poly.pdbx_seq_one_letter_code
_entity_poly.pdbx_strand_id
1 'polypeptide(L)'
;MSAFFAKSASERPQEAFPFTFYEPLIQTDCLVPGIDNIRFDVVLSSQFMEFCRGLLFQLIVKHSQAAGLLHSLPAPLKPADKKEFKEKLQDLLLTALNRANVEKNPQLEVLAQAALFQFLNAELQAQYALVIVQGREKLKLFESPHQQHSPRRFQLQEIFGNFQKNKKLIVQRASQELLDMVLEVCEGPVRKVRESFFGTAASDAPSVFSSPLVFTEDGKEDQLYLQQYVLLGNFQRDPDRSDLVEKELLAFLEWADSHSAEAQQYHSQQESTRQLEARLAELLQQKERQTSRKGLFSLGGGPASTPPPEELEKQVARLQGEVERHSESLRLVASSYEARLNKIMGTASNAELVVDYLRTEQQIAEARKQGAEADRITLMERTTELQREALDKLHEQLSRANIVPYILAAYETARIYEHFCPPLNPHQLKAALVERSERKKVLRLIQDYRLPEDSVGRVEEAARRVRDAGPAEIRTVLVRFLRDYFRCQQDICRFHLAQDLMGRVHLPTDPKQRELSEINHTLYRFLLSEEEKPVEGKIASHVILKADIRDSTSITEQLLARGLNPASYFSLNFFDPINKLLPRYGASKVFLEGDAVILAILEWEGDSRGANSVARACCLARDMIEGVRALNERASEKQLPLLEMGIGVCLQPSAPMYLMDGETRIMISKALNQSDRLSGCGKLARQVVGSKGRFFNVFVMQLLADAAVGGLSEEFLLHYNVHGVEINEAAFGKLCRELSMNKLELKLPLLGEPEAVELYCGLFPLSSTSFQRIVVRRGRVPQLDSKDFRMMGYTDRYYYEVCSSKPVLDYVAKQVGA
;
A
#
# COMPACT_ATOMS: atom_id res chain seq x y z
N MET A 1 -28.00 20.54 -35.02
CA MET A 1 -28.29 21.90 -34.51
C MET A 1 -29.24 21.76 -33.34
N SER A 2 -28.71 21.90 -32.12
CA SER A 2 -29.31 21.50 -30.85
C SER A 2 -29.59 22.72 -29.95
N ALA A 3 -30.87 22.98 -29.67
CA ALA A 3 -31.33 24.09 -28.84
C ALA A 3 -31.29 23.80 -27.32
N PHE A 4 -30.29 23.04 -26.84
CA PHE A 4 -30.11 22.75 -25.40
C PHE A 4 -28.78 23.22 -24.80
N PHE A 5 -27.90 23.84 -25.60
CA PHE A 5 -26.65 24.44 -25.13
C PHE A 5 -26.77 25.97 -25.19
N ALA A 6 -27.40 26.59 -24.19
CA ALA A 6 -27.60 28.04 -24.16
C ALA A 6 -27.50 28.65 -22.75
N LYS A 7 -26.61 28.13 -21.91
CA LYS A 7 -25.98 28.93 -20.85
C LYS A 7 -24.48 28.81 -21.03
N SER A 8 -23.81 29.92 -21.30
CA SER A 8 -22.35 29.98 -21.19
C SER A 8 -21.97 29.48 -19.80
N ALA A 9 -21.03 28.54 -19.71
CA ALA A 9 -20.55 28.08 -18.41
C ALA A 9 -20.08 29.28 -17.57
N SER A 10 -20.38 29.23 -16.29
CA SER A 10 -19.99 30.24 -15.29
C SER A 10 -18.47 30.46 -15.30
N GLU A 11 -18.02 31.67 -14.96
CA GLU A 11 -16.58 31.99 -14.85
C GLU A 11 -15.90 31.23 -13.69
N ARG A 12 -16.69 30.76 -12.71
CA ARG A 12 -16.27 29.95 -11.56
C ARG A 12 -17.41 28.99 -11.17
N PRO A 13 -17.13 27.81 -10.59
CA PRO A 13 -18.16 26.88 -10.12
C PRO A 13 -19.04 27.52 -9.04
N GLN A 14 -20.21 26.93 -8.77
CA GLN A 14 -21.10 27.43 -7.73
C GLN A 14 -20.56 27.26 -6.31
N GLU A 15 -19.83 26.17 -6.08
CA GLU A 15 -19.23 25.82 -4.79
C GLU A 15 -17.79 25.31 -4.99
N ALA A 16 -17.01 25.27 -3.91
CA ALA A 16 -15.64 24.78 -3.95
C ALA A 16 -15.58 23.25 -3.95
N PHE A 17 -14.67 22.66 -4.73
CA PHE A 17 -14.39 21.24 -4.69
C PHE A 17 -13.44 20.87 -3.54
N PRO A 18 -13.71 19.79 -2.77
CA PRO A 18 -12.84 19.33 -1.70
C PRO A 18 -11.69 18.48 -2.24
N PHE A 19 -10.75 19.09 -2.97
CA PHE A 19 -9.62 18.37 -3.56
C PHE A 19 -8.72 17.72 -2.52
N THR A 20 -8.25 16.51 -2.84
CA THR A 20 -7.17 15.83 -2.12
C THR A 20 -5.86 15.93 -2.89
N PHE A 21 -4.73 15.76 -2.21
CA PHE A 21 -3.40 15.86 -2.82
C PHE A 21 -2.60 14.59 -2.57
N TYR A 22 -1.95 14.09 -3.62
CA TYR A 22 -1.08 12.91 -3.59
C TYR A 22 0.38 13.37 -3.68
N GLU A 23 1.10 13.27 -2.56
CA GLU A 23 2.54 13.56 -2.47
C GLU A 23 3.27 12.35 -1.89
N PRO A 24 3.41 11.26 -2.67
CA PRO A 24 4.17 10.10 -2.22
C PRO A 24 5.63 10.48 -1.97
N LEU A 25 6.10 10.25 -0.75
CA LEU A 25 7.50 10.42 -0.37
C LEU A 25 8.10 9.06 -0.03
N ILE A 26 9.16 8.70 -0.74
CA ILE A 26 9.99 7.54 -0.39
C ILE A 26 11.16 8.03 0.46
N GLN A 27 11.09 7.77 1.76
CA GLN A 27 12.17 8.05 2.68
C GLN A 27 13.23 6.95 2.61
N THR A 28 14.50 7.36 2.54
CA THR A 28 15.69 6.47 2.53
C THR A 28 16.75 6.92 3.54
N ASP A 29 16.38 7.76 4.51
CA ASP A 29 17.25 8.39 5.50
C ASP A 29 17.74 7.43 6.59
N CYS A 30 17.06 6.31 6.79
CA CYS A 30 17.47 5.24 7.70
C CYS A 30 18.29 4.15 6.99
N LEU A 31 18.66 4.35 5.71
CA LEU A 31 19.49 3.43 4.94
C LEU A 31 20.93 3.95 4.86
N VAL A 32 21.87 3.02 4.98
CA VAL A 32 23.31 3.28 4.89
C VAL A 32 23.74 3.05 3.44
N PRO A 33 24.36 4.03 2.75
CA PRO A 33 24.83 3.83 1.39
C PRO A 33 25.97 2.81 1.34
N GLY A 34 26.09 2.18 0.17
CA GLY A 34 27.11 1.20 -0.17
C GLY A 34 28.49 1.81 -0.37
N ILE A 35 29.40 1.01 -0.93
CA ILE A 35 30.82 1.36 -1.09
C ILE A 35 31.08 2.60 -1.95
N ASP A 36 30.14 2.96 -2.84
CA ASP A 36 30.24 4.15 -3.69
C ASP A 36 29.68 5.43 -3.04
N ASN A 37 29.14 5.34 -1.81
CA ASN A 37 28.49 6.42 -1.06
C ASN A 37 27.27 7.07 -1.77
N ILE A 38 26.74 6.43 -2.81
CA ILE A 38 25.62 6.96 -3.62
C ILE A 38 24.46 5.97 -3.62
N ARG A 39 24.74 4.69 -3.87
CA ARG A 39 23.75 3.63 -4.04
C ARG A 39 23.77 2.67 -2.86
N PHE A 40 22.68 1.94 -2.68
CA PHE A 40 22.57 0.88 -1.67
C PHE A 40 23.04 -0.44 -2.27
N ASP A 41 24.05 -1.06 -1.65
CA ASP A 41 24.53 -2.38 -2.06
C ASP A 41 23.54 -3.44 -1.56
N VAL A 42 22.98 -4.22 -2.48
CA VAL A 42 21.97 -5.22 -2.18
C VAL A 42 22.35 -6.58 -2.78
N VAL A 43 22.16 -7.64 -2.00
CA VAL A 43 22.20 -9.03 -2.47
C VAL A 43 20.83 -9.65 -2.31
N LEU A 44 20.33 -10.21 -3.42
CA LEU A 44 19.15 -11.05 -3.45
C LEU A 44 19.52 -12.53 -3.31
N SER A 45 18.55 -13.34 -2.90
CA SER A 45 18.62 -14.81 -2.88
C SER A 45 19.09 -15.38 -4.22
N SER A 46 20.15 -16.19 -4.18
CA SER A 46 20.69 -16.84 -5.37
C SER A 46 19.73 -17.87 -5.95
N GLN A 47 19.07 -18.64 -5.08
CA GLN A 47 18.07 -19.63 -5.48
C GLN A 47 16.85 -18.98 -6.11
N PHE A 48 16.38 -17.86 -5.55
CA PHE A 48 15.26 -17.10 -6.10
C PHE A 48 15.60 -16.51 -7.47
N MET A 49 16.79 -15.92 -7.63
CA MET A 49 17.24 -15.36 -8.92
C MET A 49 17.34 -16.43 -10.00
N GLU A 50 17.89 -17.61 -9.68
CA GLU A 50 17.98 -18.73 -10.63
C GLU A 50 16.59 -19.23 -11.05
N PHE A 51 15.68 -19.36 -10.09
CA PHE A 51 14.30 -19.74 -10.36
C PHE A 51 13.61 -18.71 -11.27
N CYS A 52 13.77 -17.41 -10.98
CA CYS A 52 13.23 -16.32 -11.79
C CYS A 52 13.78 -16.38 -13.22
N ARG A 53 15.07 -16.64 -13.41
CA ARG A 53 15.66 -16.78 -14.75
C ARG A 53 14.92 -17.79 -15.61
N GLY A 54 14.67 -18.99 -15.06
CA GLY A 54 13.90 -20.04 -15.73
C GLY A 54 12.46 -19.62 -16.02
N LEU A 55 11.78 -19.03 -15.03
CA LEU A 55 10.40 -18.56 -15.13
C LEU A 55 10.24 -17.47 -16.21
N LEU A 56 11.12 -16.47 -16.22
CA LEU A 56 11.09 -15.36 -17.18
C LEU A 56 11.40 -15.85 -18.59
N PHE A 57 12.32 -16.80 -18.76
CA PHE A 57 12.55 -17.45 -20.04
C PHE A 57 11.29 -18.15 -20.55
N GLN A 58 10.60 -18.91 -19.69
CA GLN A 58 9.33 -19.56 -20.04
C GLN A 58 8.23 -18.54 -20.41
N LEU A 59 8.15 -17.41 -19.72
CA LEU A 59 7.19 -16.34 -20.04
C LEU A 59 7.46 -15.71 -21.42
N ILE A 60 8.72 -15.43 -21.75
CA ILE A 60 9.12 -14.92 -23.07
C ILE A 60 8.76 -15.93 -24.17
N VAL A 61 9.04 -17.22 -23.94
CA VAL A 61 8.70 -18.27 -24.91
C VAL A 61 7.18 -18.43 -25.05
N LYS A 62 6.42 -18.37 -23.96
CA LYS A 62 4.96 -18.46 -23.95
C LYS A 62 4.30 -17.34 -24.75
N HIS A 63 4.77 -16.11 -24.59
CA HIS A 63 4.20 -14.92 -25.25
C HIS A 63 4.79 -14.66 -26.64
N SER A 64 5.60 -15.59 -27.16
CA SER A 64 6.21 -15.50 -28.48
C SER A 64 6.00 -16.77 -29.29
N GLN A 65 6.43 -16.74 -30.56
CA GLN A 65 6.50 -17.92 -31.43
C GLN A 65 7.94 -18.48 -31.50
N ALA A 66 8.75 -18.22 -30.47
CA ALA A 66 10.19 -18.48 -30.49
C ALA A 66 10.58 -19.96 -30.35
N ALA A 67 9.65 -20.87 -30.11
CA ALA A 67 9.91 -22.31 -29.97
C ALA A 67 10.83 -22.88 -31.07
N GLY A 68 10.63 -22.45 -32.32
CA GLY A 68 11.46 -22.86 -33.46
C GLY A 68 12.91 -22.36 -33.39
N LEU A 69 13.19 -21.29 -32.67
CA LEU A 69 14.49 -20.63 -32.55
C LEU A 69 15.40 -21.26 -31.49
N LEU A 70 14.85 -22.01 -30.55
CA LEU A 70 15.58 -22.51 -29.39
C LEU A 70 16.34 -23.81 -29.70
N HIS A 71 17.46 -24.02 -29.02
CA HIS A 71 18.21 -25.30 -29.09
C HIS A 71 17.47 -26.41 -28.35
N SER A 72 16.93 -26.09 -27.17
CA SER A 72 16.07 -26.94 -26.35
C SER A 72 14.79 -26.18 -26.00
N LEU A 73 13.66 -26.87 -26.09
CA LEU A 73 12.38 -26.32 -25.68
C LEU A 73 12.27 -26.36 -24.14
N PRO A 74 12.01 -25.23 -23.47
CA PRO A 74 11.71 -25.26 -22.05
C PRO A 74 10.37 -25.98 -21.83
N ALA A 75 10.21 -26.54 -20.62
CA ALA A 75 8.89 -27.01 -20.20
C ALA A 75 7.88 -25.84 -20.27
N PRO A 76 6.62 -26.09 -20.65
CA PRO A 76 5.60 -25.06 -20.64
C PRO A 76 5.36 -24.57 -19.21
N LEU A 77 5.11 -23.28 -19.04
CA LEU A 77 4.82 -22.68 -17.74
C LEU A 77 3.56 -23.30 -17.12
N LYS A 78 3.70 -23.96 -15.97
CA LYS A 78 2.61 -24.63 -15.25
C LYS A 78 2.06 -23.74 -14.13
N PRO A 79 0.82 -23.99 -13.68
CA PRO A 79 0.28 -23.34 -12.48
C PRO A 79 1.13 -23.57 -11.22
N ALA A 80 1.80 -24.73 -11.13
CA ALA A 80 2.71 -25.04 -10.03
C ALA A 80 3.92 -24.10 -9.99
N ASP A 81 4.53 -23.80 -11.15
CA ASP A 81 5.69 -22.90 -11.25
C ASP A 81 5.30 -21.47 -10.80
N LYS A 82 4.11 -21.00 -11.18
CA LYS A 82 3.57 -19.72 -10.71
C LYS A 82 3.33 -19.68 -9.21
N LYS A 83 2.84 -20.79 -8.65
CA LYS A 83 2.61 -20.92 -7.21
C LYS A 83 3.95 -20.88 -6.47
N GLU A 84 4.95 -21.61 -6.96
CA GLU A 84 6.29 -21.63 -6.39
C GLU A 84 6.97 -20.25 -6.45
N PHE A 85 6.82 -19.51 -7.57
CA PHE A 85 7.26 -18.12 -7.67
C PHE A 85 6.69 -17.26 -6.53
N LYS A 86 5.37 -17.32 -6.33
CA LYS A 86 4.67 -16.55 -5.32
C LYS A 86 5.09 -16.96 -3.91
N GLU A 87 5.27 -18.25 -3.64
CA GLU A 87 5.74 -18.75 -2.34
C GLU A 87 7.15 -18.25 -2.01
N LYS A 88 8.10 -18.32 -2.97
CA LYS A 88 9.46 -17.82 -2.78
C LYS A 88 9.52 -16.30 -2.65
N LEU A 89 8.75 -15.57 -3.45
CA LEU A 89 8.65 -14.11 -3.37
C LEU A 89 8.08 -13.68 -2.00
N GLN A 90 7.02 -14.37 -1.55
CA GLN A 90 6.43 -14.12 -0.25
C GLN A 90 7.44 -14.38 0.86
N ASP A 91 8.17 -15.50 0.83
CA ASP A 91 9.21 -15.81 1.81
C ASP A 91 10.29 -14.72 1.86
N LEU A 92 10.83 -14.31 0.71
CA LEU A 92 11.85 -13.26 0.62
C LEU A 92 11.37 -11.93 1.24
N LEU A 93 10.17 -11.47 0.89
CA LEU A 93 9.63 -10.20 1.38
C LEU A 93 9.20 -10.27 2.86
N LEU A 94 8.69 -11.40 3.32
CA LEU A 94 8.36 -11.60 4.74
C LEU A 94 9.61 -11.65 5.61
N THR A 95 10.69 -12.26 5.13
CA THR A 95 12.01 -12.23 5.79
C THR A 95 12.52 -10.80 5.92
N ALA A 96 12.43 -10.01 4.84
CA ALA A 96 12.77 -8.58 4.86
C ALA A 96 11.91 -7.79 5.86
N LEU A 97 10.60 -8.04 5.91
CA LEU A 97 9.68 -7.37 6.86
C LEU A 97 9.93 -7.76 8.32
N ASN A 98 10.22 -9.03 8.60
CA ASN A 98 10.55 -9.47 9.96
C ASN A 98 11.83 -8.76 10.45
N ARG A 99 12.84 -8.66 9.59
CA ARG A 99 14.06 -7.88 9.87
C ARG A 99 13.75 -6.40 10.05
N ALA A 100 12.97 -5.80 9.16
CA ALA A 100 12.48 -4.42 9.27
C ALA A 100 11.80 -4.17 10.61
N ASN A 101 11.00 -5.12 11.09
CA ASN A 101 10.30 -4.98 12.35
C ASN A 101 11.26 -5.06 13.56
N VAL A 102 12.27 -5.92 13.52
CA VAL A 102 13.30 -5.97 14.59
C VAL A 102 14.10 -4.68 14.63
N GLU A 103 14.54 -4.19 13.47
CA GLU A 103 15.36 -2.97 13.34
C GLU A 103 14.54 -1.67 13.42
N LYS A 104 13.21 -1.76 13.44
CA LYS A 104 12.28 -0.62 13.36
C LYS A 104 12.54 0.28 12.16
N ASN A 105 12.83 -0.34 11.02
CA ASN A 105 13.16 0.33 9.78
C ASN A 105 12.29 -0.19 8.62
N PRO A 106 11.11 0.40 8.35
CA PRO A 106 10.23 -0.02 7.27
C PRO A 106 10.85 0.20 5.87
N GLN A 107 11.88 1.03 5.74
CA GLN A 107 12.55 1.33 4.47
C GLN A 107 13.29 0.10 3.90
N LEU A 108 13.58 -0.91 4.74
CA LEU A 108 14.20 -2.15 4.28
C LEU A 108 13.32 -2.95 3.31
N GLU A 109 12.01 -2.95 3.51
CA GLU A 109 11.10 -3.64 2.58
C GLU A 109 10.95 -2.88 1.27
N VAL A 110 10.89 -1.55 1.32
CA VAL A 110 10.91 -0.67 0.15
C VAL A 110 12.19 -0.89 -0.68
N LEU A 111 13.35 -1.00 -0.02
CA LEU A 111 14.63 -1.30 -0.67
C LEU A 111 14.64 -2.72 -1.28
N ALA A 112 14.06 -3.70 -0.59
CA ALA A 112 13.94 -5.07 -1.11
C ALA A 112 13.08 -5.11 -2.38
N GLN A 113 11.95 -4.40 -2.41
CA GLN A 113 11.11 -4.29 -3.60
C GLN A 113 11.85 -3.57 -4.73
N ALA A 114 12.57 -2.48 -4.46
CA ALA A 114 13.36 -1.78 -5.48
C ALA A 114 14.40 -2.71 -6.13
N ALA A 115 15.15 -3.44 -5.31
CA ALA A 115 16.14 -4.40 -5.80
C ALA A 115 15.51 -5.54 -6.61
N LEU A 116 14.36 -6.04 -6.16
CA LEU A 116 13.58 -7.04 -6.86
C LEU A 116 13.15 -6.56 -8.25
N PHE A 117 12.51 -5.39 -8.34
CA PHE A 117 12.04 -4.86 -9.63
C PHE A 117 13.21 -4.50 -10.56
N GLN A 118 14.31 -3.94 -10.03
CA GLN A 118 15.52 -3.70 -10.81
C GLN A 118 16.08 -5.01 -11.41
N PHE A 119 16.16 -6.07 -10.61
CA PHE A 119 16.59 -7.40 -11.07
C PHE A 119 15.62 -7.97 -12.12
N LEU A 120 14.32 -7.98 -11.84
CA LEU A 120 13.31 -8.55 -12.76
C LEU A 120 13.29 -7.79 -14.10
N ASN A 121 13.42 -6.46 -14.09
CA ASN A 121 13.55 -5.63 -15.29
C ASN A 121 14.77 -6.04 -16.12
N ALA A 122 15.93 -6.13 -15.50
CA ALA A 122 17.18 -6.51 -16.18
C ALA A 122 17.14 -7.95 -16.71
N GLU A 123 16.64 -8.89 -15.91
CA GLU A 123 16.59 -10.31 -16.26
C GLU A 123 15.58 -10.57 -17.39
N LEU A 124 14.44 -9.86 -17.42
CA LEU A 124 13.48 -9.97 -18.53
C LEU A 124 14.10 -9.58 -19.87
N GLN A 125 14.86 -8.47 -19.90
CA GLN A 125 15.59 -8.05 -21.10
C GLN A 125 16.70 -9.04 -21.47
N ALA A 126 17.41 -9.58 -20.48
CA ALA A 126 18.45 -10.59 -20.68
C ALA A 126 17.88 -11.88 -21.29
N GLN A 127 16.73 -12.36 -20.81
CA GLN A 127 16.08 -13.55 -21.35
C GLN A 127 15.57 -13.34 -22.79
N TYR A 128 15.05 -12.17 -23.13
CA TYR A 128 14.75 -11.83 -24.52
C TYR A 128 16.00 -11.86 -25.41
N ALA A 129 17.11 -11.26 -24.94
CA ALA A 129 18.38 -11.25 -25.67
C ALA A 129 18.96 -12.66 -25.85
N LEU A 130 18.81 -13.55 -24.86
CA LEU A 130 19.23 -14.94 -24.95
C LEU A 130 18.53 -15.68 -26.09
N VAL A 131 17.22 -15.49 -26.27
CA VAL A 131 16.47 -16.06 -27.40
C VAL A 131 17.01 -15.56 -28.75
N ILE A 132 17.40 -14.28 -28.84
CA ILE A 132 18.05 -13.72 -30.03
C ILE A 132 19.38 -14.42 -30.34
N VAL A 133 20.21 -14.64 -29.32
CA VAL A 133 21.50 -15.33 -29.48
C VAL A 133 21.28 -16.76 -29.99
N GLN A 134 20.40 -17.53 -29.34
CA GLN A 134 20.08 -18.90 -29.78
C GLN A 134 19.52 -18.94 -31.20
N GLY A 135 18.60 -18.02 -31.54
CA GLY A 135 18.03 -17.92 -32.88
C GLY A 135 19.10 -17.64 -33.96
N ARG A 136 20.07 -16.77 -33.67
CA ARG A 136 21.21 -16.48 -34.57
C ARG A 136 22.10 -17.70 -34.75
N GLU A 137 22.47 -18.37 -33.67
CA GLU A 137 23.27 -19.61 -33.72
C GLU A 137 22.57 -20.69 -34.55
N LYS A 138 21.26 -20.85 -34.35
CA LYS A 138 20.46 -21.82 -35.09
C LYS A 138 20.36 -21.47 -36.58
N LEU A 139 20.24 -20.19 -36.94
CA LEU A 139 20.26 -19.73 -38.33
C LEU A 139 21.61 -19.96 -39.02
N LYS A 140 22.74 -19.80 -38.30
CA LYS A 140 24.09 -20.06 -38.82
C LYS A 140 24.26 -21.51 -39.29
N LEU A 141 23.60 -22.47 -38.63
CA LEU A 141 23.63 -23.88 -39.04
C LEU A 141 23.13 -24.09 -40.48
N PHE A 142 22.25 -23.19 -40.97
CA PHE A 142 21.66 -23.25 -42.32
C PHE A 142 22.39 -22.36 -43.35
N GLU A 143 23.56 -21.80 -43.04
CA GLU A 143 24.35 -20.95 -43.97
C GLU A 143 25.22 -21.74 -44.96
N SER A 144 25.37 -23.06 -44.75
CA SER A 144 26.11 -23.93 -45.66
C SER A 144 25.53 -23.92 -47.08
N PRO A 145 26.35 -23.95 -48.16
CA PRO A 145 25.88 -23.85 -49.56
C PRO A 145 24.79 -24.86 -49.94
N HIS A 146 24.77 -26.03 -49.29
CA HIS A 146 23.80 -27.10 -49.56
C HIS A 146 22.43 -26.87 -48.88
N GLN A 147 22.35 -25.95 -47.92
CA GLN A 147 21.15 -25.64 -47.13
C GLN A 147 20.59 -24.23 -47.40
N GLN A 148 21.24 -23.43 -48.25
CA GLN A 148 20.84 -22.05 -48.57
C GLN A 148 19.42 -21.94 -49.14
N HIS A 149 18.94 -22.94 -49.88
CA HIS A 149 17.58 -23.00 -50.43
C HIS A 149 16.61 -23.87 -49.62
N SER A 150 16.95 -24.24 -48.37
CA SER A 150 16.07 -25.06 -47.55
C SER A 150 14.81 -24.28 -47.15
N PRO A 151 13.58 -24.84 -47.33
CA PRO A 151 12.34 -24.20 -46.88
C PRO A 151 12.35 -23.92 -45.37
N ARG A 152 13.09 -24.74 -44.60
CA ARG A 152 13.25 -24.58 -43.15
C ARG A 152 14.06 -23.34 -42.77
N ARG A 153 15.02 -22.91 -43.60
CA ARG A 153 15.77 -21.66 -43.40
C ARG A 153 14.83 -20.46 -43.50
N PHE A 154 14.01 -20.42 -44.54
CA PHE A 154 13.03 -19.34 -44.74
C PHE A 154 12.03 -19.26 -43.58
N GLN A 155 11.49 -20.40 -43.14
CA GLN A 155 10.61 -20.46 -41.99
C GLN A 155 11.29 -19.95 -40.70
N LEU A 156 12.53 -20.34 -40.43
CA LEU A 156 13.28 -19.86 -39.27
C LEU A 156 13.59 -18.36 -39.36
N GLN A 157 13.93 -17.85 -40.55
CA GLN A 157 14.15 -16.43 -40.78
C GLN A 157 12.87 -15.61 -40.55
N GLU A 158 11.73 -16.13 -40.97
CA GLU A 158 10.43 -15.51 -40.73
C GLU A 158 10.09 -15.47 -39.23
N ILE A 159 10.20 -16.60 -38.53
CA ILE A 159 9.98 -16.67 -37.08
C ILE A 159 10.92 -15.71 -36.34
N PHE A 160 12.21 -15.70 -36.70
CA PHE A 160 13.21 -14.81 -36.10
C PHE A 160 12.90 -13.34 -36.36
N GLY A 161 12.55 -12.99 -37.60
CA GLY A 161 12.15 -11.63 -37.97
C GLY A 161 10.89 -11.18 -37.23
N ASN A 162 9.89 -12.04 -37.10
CA ASN A 162 8.66 -11.76 -36.35
C ASN A 162 8.93 -11.61 -34.85
N PHE A 163 9.80 -12.44 -34.27
CA PHE A 163 10.21 -12.32 -32.87
C PHE A 163 10.90 -10.98 -32.59
N GLN A 164 11.78 -10.52 -33.49
CA GLN A 164 12.45 -9.22 -33.38
C GLN A 164 11.47 -8.05 -33.52
N LYS A 165 10.59 -8.09 -34.54
CA LYS A 165 9.57 -7.05 -34.76
C LYS A 165 8.63 -6.90 -33.57
N ASN A 166 8.30 -8.01 -32.91
CA ASN A 166 7.35 -8.03 -31.79
C ASN A 166 8.02 -7.90 -30.41
N LYS A 167 9.26 -7.39 -30.29
CA LYS A 167 9.97 -7.22 -29.00
C LYS A 167 9.07 -6.60 -27.92
N LYS A 168 8.53 -5.40 -28.20
CA LYS A 168 7.72 -4.62 -27.25
C LYS A 168 6.50 -5.41 -26.77
N LEU A 169 5.76 -6.00 -27.71
CA LEU A 169 4.58 -6.84 -27.42
C LEU A 169 4.91 -8.04 -26.53
N ILE A 170 6.00 -8.76 -26.84
CA ILE A 170 6.41 -9.97 -26.10
C ILE A 170 6.81 -9.60 -24.67
N VAL A 171 7.66 -8.57 -24.53
CA VAL A 171 8.14 -8.09 -23.23
C VAL A 171 6.98 -7.55 -22.40
N GLN A 172 6.09 -6.74 -22.98
CA GLN A 172 4.93 -6.17 -22.29
C GLN A 172 4.01 -7.27 -21.75
N ARG A 173 3.63 -8.26 -22.57
CA ARG A 173 2.77 -9.37 -22.12
C ARG A 173 3.43 -10.22 -21.02
N ALA A 174 4.73 -10.50 -21.16
CA ALA A 174 5.48 -11.23 -20.14
C ALA A 174 5.57 -10.42 -18.83
N SER A 175 5.82 -9.11 -18.92
CA SER A 175 5.91 -8.21 -17.78
C SER A 175 4.57 -8.02 -17.07
N GLN A 176 3.45 -7.97 -17.80
CA GLN A 176 2.13 -7.87 -17.19
C GLN A 176 1.80 -9.11 -16.37
N GLU A 177 2.02 -10.31 -16.94
CA GLU A 177 1.78 -11.56 -16.20
C GLU A 177 2.72 -11.69 -14.99
N LEU A 178 3.95 -11.19 -15.09
CA LEU A 178 4.88 -11.11 -13.97
C LEU A 178 4.40 -10.14 -12.89
N LEU A 179 3.99 -8.92 -13.27
CA LEU A 179 3.48 -7.90 -12.37
C LEU A 179 2.25 -8.42 -11.61
N ASP A 180 1.30 -9.06 -12.30
CA ASP A 180 0.12 -9.65 -11.67
C ASP A 180 0.51 -10.67 -10.57
N MET A 181 1.52 -11.50 -10.84
CA MET A 181 2.02 -12.46 -9.84
C MET A 181 2.71 -11.77 -8.65
N VAL A 182 3.46 -10.69 -8.90
CA VAL A 182 4.12 -9.91 -7.84
C VAL A 182 3.08 -9.18 -6.98
N LEU A 183 2.12 -8.50 -7.59
CA LEU A 183 1.09 -7.73 -6.88
C LEU A 183 0.16 -8.61 -6.04
N GLU A 184 -0.15 -9.82 -6.49
CA GLU A 184 -0.91 -10.77 -5.68
C GLU A 184 -0.23 -11.07 -4.34
N VAL A 185 1.11 -11.10 -4.32
CA VAL A 185 1.90 -11.31 -3.10
C VAL A 185 2.06 -10.01 -2.31
N CYS A 186 2.43 -8.92 -2.97
CA CYS A 186 2.69 -7.62 -2.33
C CYS A 186 1.43 -7.01 -1.69
N GLU A 187 0.30 -7.02 -2.40
CA GLU A 187 -0.98 -6.48 -1.92
C GLU A 187 -1.80 -7.49 -1.09
N GLY A 188 -1.41 -8.77 -1.11
CA GLY A 188 -2.03 -9.83 -0.31
C GLY A 188 -1.34 -10.04 1.03
N PRO A 189 -0.59 -11.15 1.21
CA PRO A 189 0.03 -11.51 2.48
C PRO A 189 1.05 -10.48 2.98
N VAL A 190 1.90 -9.94 2.10
CA VAL A 190 2.99 -9.02 2.49
C VAL A 190 2.44 -7.70 3.05
N ARG A 191 1.45 -7.11 2.38
CA ARG A 191 0.74 -5.92 2.87
C ARG A 191 0.17 -6.13 4.27
N LYS A 192 -0.55 -7.23 4.51
CA LYS A 192 -1.16 -7.48 5.83
C LYS A 192 -0.12 -7.59 6.94
N VAL A 193 1.04 -8.22 6.67
CA VAL A 193 2.16 -8.28 7.63
C VAL A 193 2.77 -6.89 7.86
N ARG A 194 3.01 -6.13 6.80
CA ARG A 194 3.52 -4.74 6.86
C ARG A 194 2.61 -3.85 7.71
N GLU A 195 1.31 -3.87 7.47
CA GLU A 195 0.33 -3.10 8.24
C GLU A 195 0.23 -3.56 9.70
N SER A 196 0.42 -4.86 9.95
CA SER A 196 0.49 -5.42 11.31
C SER A 196 1.68 -4.88 12.11
N PHE A 197 2.83 -4.67 11.46
CA PHE A 197 4.05 -4.18 12.11
C PHE A 197 4.12 -2.65 12.19
N PHE A 198 3.70 -1.95 11.14
CA PHE A 198 3.97 -0.51 10.96
C PHE A 198 2.72 0.35 10.75
N GLY A 199 1.53 -0.24 10.74
CA GLY A 199 0.27 0.46 10.50
C GLY A 199 -0.04 0.67 9.01
N THR A 200 -1.25 1.17 8.72
CA THR A 200 -1.76 1.31 7.35
C THR A 200 -0.99 2.31 6.49
N ALA A 201 -0.45 3.38 7.09
CA ALA A 201 0.36 4.38 6.39
C ALA A 201 1.67 3.82 5.82
N ALA A 202 2.19 2.72 6.39
CA ALA A 202 3.35 2.03 5.83
C ALA A 202 3.06 1.39 4.46
N SER A 203 1.78 1.30 4.07
CA SER A 203 1.40 0.76 2.77
C SER A 203 1.72 1.70 1.60
N ASP A 204 1.88 3.00 1.86
CA ASP A 204 1.96 4.04 0.83
C ASP A 204 3.26 3.99 0.02
N ALA A 205 4.43 3.88 0.68
CA ALA A 205 5.71 3.92 -0.04
C ALA A 205 5.91 2.72 -0.99
N PRO A 206 5.63 1.46 -0.61
CA PRO A 206 5.76 0.34 -1.55
C PRO A 206 4.68 0.34 -2.66
N SER A 207 3.59 1.09 -2.51
CA SER A 207 2.55 1.19 -3.55
C SER A 207 3.07 1.81 -4.86
N VAL A 208 4.24 2.48 -4.84
CA VAL A 208 4.89 3.01 -6.06
C VAL A 208 5.23 1.92 -7.07
N PHE A 209 5.46 0.69 -6.61
CA PHE A 209 5.75 -0.47 -7.46
C PHE A 209 4.50 -1.15 -8.03
N SER A 210 3.30 -0.68 -7.67
CA SER A 210 2.04 -1.21 -8.20
C SER A 210 1.68 -0.69 -9.60
N SER A 211 2.42 0.32 -10.08
CA SER A 211 2.19 0.92 -11.39
C SER A 211 2.53 -0.08 -12.51
N PRO A 212 1.62 -0.30 -13.47
CA PRO A 212 1.90 -1.06 -14.68
C PRO A 212 3.08 -0.54 -15.51
N LEU A 213 3.44 0.74 -15.32
CA LEU A 213 4.57 1.37 -15.97
C LEU A 213 5.93 0.91 -15.43
N VAL A 214 6.00 0.22 -14.29
CA VAL A 214 7.27 -0.16 -13.62
C VAL A 214 8.23 -1.00 -14.48
N PHE A 215 7.68 -1.73 -15.47
CA PHE A 215 8.46 -2.54 -16.43
C PHE A 215 8.77 -1.82 -17.75
N THR A 216 8.31 -0.58 -17.93
CA THR A 216 8.53 0.21 -19.15
C THR A 216 9.86 0.97 -19.09
N GLU A 217 10.48 1.22 -20.24
CA GLU A 217 11.75 1.97 -20.32
C GLU A 217 11.55 3.48 -20.12
N ASP A 218 10.48 4.06 -20.68
CA ASP A 218 10.24 5.50 -20.74
C ASP A 218 8.83 5.93 -20.30
N GLY A 219 8.05 5.00 -19.73
CA GLY A 219 6.65 5.26 -19.37
C GLY A 219 5.70 5.37 -20.56
N LYS A 220 6.15 5.11 -21.81
CA LYS A 220 5.37 5.36 -23.03
C LYS A 220 5.27 4.12 -23.93
N GLU A 221 4.28 3.30 -23.66
CA GLU A 221 3.97 2.14 -24.51
C GLU A 221 2.51 2.14 -25.01
N ASP A 222 2.32 2.40 -26.31
CA ASP A 222 0.99 2.52 -26.95
C ASP A 222 0.04 1.36 -26.60
N GLN A 223 0.55 0.13 -26.53
CA GLN A 223 -0.27 -1.03 -26.24
C GLN A 223 -0.72 -1.08 -24.78
N LEU A 224 0.16 -0.71 -23.85
CA LEU A 224 -0.21 -0.57 -22.44
C LEU A 224 -1.27 0.52 -22.30
N TYR A 225 -1.09 1.64 -22.99
CA TYR A 225 -2.07 2.74 -22.99
C TYR A 225 -3.41 2.32 -23.60
N LEU A 226 -3.45 1.50 -24.66
CA LEU A 226 -4.70 0.96 -25.19
C LEU A 226 -5.44 0.06 -24.19
N GLN A 227 -4.70 -0.76 -23.44
CA GLN A 227 -5.28 -1.74 -22.53
C GLN A 227 -5.69 -1.13 -21.19
N GLN A 228 -4.88 -0.19 -20.70
CA GLN A 228 -4.96 0.27 -19.32
C GLN A 228 -5.20 1.77 -19.18
N TYR A 229 -4.87 2.61 -20.15
CA TYR A 229 -5.03 4.07 -20.06
C TYR A 229 -5.80 4.63 -21.28
N VAL A 230 -5.61 5.91 -21.60
CA VAL A 230 -6.15 6.54 -22.82
C VAL A 230 -5.02 6.78 -23.81
N LEU A 231 -5.16 6.26 -25.05
CA LEU A 231 -4.15 6.45 -26.09
C LEU A 231 -4.23 7.87 -26.70
N LEU A 232 -3.46 8.81 -26.16
CA LEU A 232 -3.32 10.18 -26.66
C LEU A 232 -2.35 10.28 -27.85
N GLY A 233 -2.40 11.36 -28.60
CA GLY A 233 -1.51 11.60 -29.74
C GLY A 233 -0.06 11.79 -29.32
N ASN A 234 0.87 11.22 -30.12
CA ASN A 234 2.32 11.31 -29.89
C ASN A 234 3.03 12.22 -30.90
N PHE A 235 2.36 12.62 -31.99
CA PHE A 235 2.96 13.43 -33.05
C PHE A 235 2.59 14.92 -32.91
N GLN A 236 3.47 15.80 -33.40
CA GLN A 236 3.30 17.26 -33.28
C GLN A 236 1.99 17.79 -33.87
N ARG A 237 1.44 17.10 -34.88
CA ARG A 237 0.21 17.50 -35.58
C ARG A 237 -1.05 16.85 -35.03
N ASP A 238 -0.93 15.96 -34.03
CA ASP A 238 -2.08 15.29 -33.45
C ASP A 238 -2.91 16.29 -32.65
N PRO A 239 -4.22 16.44 -32.94
CA PRO A 239 -5.08 17.37 -32.20
C PRO A 239 -5.24 17.02 -30.73
N ASP A 240 -5.04 15.75 -30.37
CA ASP A 240 -5.11 15.21 -29.00
C ASP A 240 -3.72 14.87 -28.43
N ARG A 241 -2.68 15.63 -28.84
CA ARG A 241 -1.33 15.47 -28.28
C ARG A 241 -1.34 15.64 -26.76
N SER A 242 -0.54 14.83 -26.05
CA SER A 242 -0.45 14.86 -24.58
C SER A 242 -0.40 16.26 -23.98
N ASP A 243 0.48 17.13 -24.47
CA ASP A 243 0.68 18.47 -23.89
C ASP A 243 -0.51 19.41 -24.14
N LEU A 244 -1.23 19.21 -25.26
CA LEU A 244 -2.43 19.99 -25.56
C LEU A 244 -3.57 19.56 -24.63
N VAL A 245 -3.74 18.25 -24.46
CA VAL A 245 -4.73 17.69 -23.53
C VAL A 245 -4.43 18.14 -22.10
N GLU A 246 -3.18 18.05 -21.67
CA GLU A 246 -2.73 18.53 -20.35
C GLU A 246 -3.03 20.01 -20.16
N LYS A 247 -2.70 20.86 -21.13
CA LYS A 247 -3.03 22.29 -21.09
C LYS A 247 -4.52 22.55 -20.91
N GLU A 248 -5.38 21.84 -21.66
CA GLU A 248 -6.82 21.98 -21.52
C GLU A 248 -7.30 21.50 -20.13
N LEU A 249 -6.75 20.40 -19.62
CA LEU A 249 -7.10 19.89 -18.29
C LEU A 249 -6.62 20.83 -17.16
N LEU A 250 -5.45 21.44 -17.28
CA LEU A 250 -4.95 22.43 -16.32
C LEU A 250 -5.85 23.67 -16.31
N ALA A 251 -6.26 24.18 -17.47
CA ALA A 251 -7.21 25.30 -17.54
C ALA A 251 -8.59 24.95 -16.97
N PHE A 252 -9.03 23.69 -17.13
CA PHE A 252 -10.24 23.19 -16.49
C PHE A 252 -10.10 23.12 -14.96
N LEU A 253 -8.94 22.66 -14.46
CA LEU A 253 -8.65 22.59 -13.03
C LEU A 253 -8.47 23.98 -12.40
N GLU A 254 -7.91 24.94 -13.11
CA GLU A 254 -7.85 26.35 -12.70
C GLU A 254 -9.27 26.91 -12.48
N TRP A 255 -10.21 26.61 -13.39
CA TRP A 255 -11.62 26.94 -13.17
C TRP A 255 -12.19 26.24 -11.93
N ALA A 256 -11.93 24.93 -11.77
CA ALA A 256 -12.47 24.14 -10.66
C ALA A 256 -11.90 24.56 -9.28
N ASP A 257 -10.63 24.95 -9.20
CA ASP A 257 -9.94 25.38 -7.98
C ASP A 257 -10.04 26.90 -7.72
N SER A 258 -10.80 27.65 -8.52
CA SER A 258 -10.90 29.12 -8.45
C SER A 258 -11.35 29.71 -7.09
N HIS A 259 -11.89 28.88 -6.18
CA HIS A 259 -12.22 29.29 -4.81
C HIS A 259 -11.03 29.22 -3.83
N SER A 260 -9.91 28.60 -4.23
CA SER A 260 -8.73 28.47 -3.37
C SER A 260 -8.01 29.81 -3.17
N ALA A 261 -7.29 29.92 -2.06
CA ALA A 261 -6.49 31.11 -1.77
C ALA A 261 -5.36 31.27 -2.80
N GLU A 262 -4.79 30.16 -3.26
CA GLU A 262 -3.73 30.11 -4.25
C GLU A 262 -4.21 30.58 -5.63
N ALA A 263 -5.42 30.18 -6.05
CA ALA A 263 -6.03 30.67 -7.28
C ALA A 263 -6.30 32.19 -7.23
N GLN A 264 -6.85 32.67 -6.11
CA GLN A 264 -7.11 34.09 -5.91
C GLN A 264 -5.81 34.92 -5.90
N GLN A 265 -4.75 34.40 -5.27
CA GLN A 265 -3.43 35.02 -5.28
C GLN A 265 -2.85 35.07 -6.70
N TYR A 266 -2.94 33.97 -7.46
CA TYR A 266 -2.47 33.92 -8.84
C TYR A 266 -3.21 34.93 -9.73
N HIS A 267 -4.55 34.92 -9.73
CA HIS A 267 -5.35 35.83 -10.55
C HIS A 267 -5.16 37.31 -10.18
N SER A 268 -5.08 37.63 -8.89
CA SER A 268 -4.84 39.02 -8.45
C SER A 268 -3.46 39.54 -8.88
N GLN A 269 -2.42 38.71 -8.81
CA GLN A 269 -1.08 39.04 -9.30
C GLN A 269 -1.04 39.17 -10.82
N GLN A 270 -1.75 38.29 -11.54
CA GLN A 270 -1.88 38.34 -12.98
C GLN A 270 -2.57 39.63 -13.44
N GLU A 271 -3.66 40.00 -12.77
CA GLU A 271 -4.41 41.23 -13.06
C GLU A 271 -3.57 42.48 -12.75
N SER A 272 -2.89 42.51 -11.60
CA SER A 272 -1.98 43.62 -11.24
C SER A 272 -0.86 43.80 -12.27
N THR A 273 -0.24 42.70 -12.71
CA THR A 273 0.81 42.74 -13.75
C THR A 273 0.25 43.26 -15.08
N ARG A 274 -0.92 42.77 -15.49
CA ARG A 274 -1.60 43.21 -16.72
C ARG A 274 -1.96 44.70 -16.69
N GLN A 275 -2.38 45.22 -15.54
CA GLN A 275 -2.66 46.64 -15.36
C GLN A 275 -1.39 47.51 -15.47
N LEU A 276 -0.26 47.04 -14.93
CA LEU A 276 1.03 47.73 -15.07
C LEU A 276 1.54 47.71 -16.51
N GLU A 277 1.43 46.57 -17.21
CA GLU A 277 1.77 46.45 -18.63
C GLU A 277 0.92 47.36 -19.51
N ALA A 278 -0.39 47.44 -19.25
CA ALA A 278 -1.28 48.35 -19.96
C ALA A 278 -0.88 49.83 -19.76
N ARG A 279 -0.57 50.23 -18.53
CA ARG A 279 -0.05 51.58 -18.23
C ARG A 279 1.29 51.85 -18.91
N LEU A 280 2.18 50.86 -18.98
CA LEU A 280 3.46 50.99 -19.67
C LEU A 280 3.25 51.17 -21.19
N ALA A 281 2.35 50.40 -21.79
CA ALA A 281 1.99 50.55 -23.20
C ALA A 281 1.40 51.94 -23.50
N GLU A 282 0.54 52.47 -22.62
CA GLU A 282 0.00 53.83 -22.74
C GLU A 282 1.10 54.90 -22.68
N LEU A 283 2.05 54.79 -21.73
CA LEU A 283 3.18 55.72 -21.61
C LEU A 283 4.13 55.66 -22.82
N LEU A 284 4.39 54.47 -23.36
CA LEU A 284 5.20 54.30 -24.56
C LEU A 284 4.50 54.92 -25.79
N GLN A 285 3.19 54.72 -25.93
CA GLN A 285 2.41 55.36 -26.99
C GLN A 285 2.41 56.90 -26.84
N GLN A 286 2.36 57.41 -25.60
CA GLN A 286 2.48 58.85 -25.34
C GLN A 286 3.88 59.38 -25.73
N LYS A 287 4.94 58.63 -25.45
CA LYS A 287 6.32 58.96 -25.87
C LYS A 287 6.44 59.03 -27.39
N GLU A 288 5.90 58.06 -28.12
CA GLU A 288 5.89 58.04 -29.59
C GLU A 288 5.08 59.19 -30.21
N ARG A 289 3.95 59.56 -29.61
CA ARG A 289 3.14 60.72 -30.04
C ARG A 289 3.87 62.05 -29.83
N GLN A 290 4.70 62.16 -28.79
CA GLN A 290 5.51 63.36 -28.55
C GLN A 290 6.72 63.46 -29.49
N THR A 291 7.38 62.34 -29.81
CA THR A 291 8.51 62.33 -30.76
C THR A 291 8.05 62.59 -32.19
N SER A 292 6.90 62.07 -32.61
CA SER A 292 6.30 62.34 -33.93
C SER A 292 5.80 63.78 -34.09
N ARG A 293 5.23 64.40 -33.04
CA ARG A 293 4.84 65.83 -33.05
C ARG A 293 6.01 66.82 -33.18
N LYS A 294 7.22 66.44 -32.79
CA LYS A 294 8.42 67.26 -33.04
C LYS A 294 8.88 67.25 -34.52
N GLY A 295 8.39 66.31 -35.34
CA GLY A 295 8.79 66.15 -36.75
C GLY A 295 7.91 66.88 -37.78
N LEU A 296 6.70 67.32 -37.43
CA LEU A 296 5.83 68.15 -38.27
C LEU A 296 5.44 69.44 -37.53
N PHE A 297 5.80 70.59 -38.10
CA PHE A 297 5.47 71.94 -37.59
C PHE A 297 4.00 72.09 -37.17
N SER A 298 3.75 72.65 -35.99
CA SER A 298 2.42 73.13 -35.59
C SER A 298 2.52 74.45 -34.81
N LEU A 299 2.02 75.52 -35.47
CA LEU A 299 1.52 76.75 -34.84
C LEU A 299 0.09 76.49 -34.34
N GLY A 300 -0.20 76.80 -33.08
CA GLY A 300 -1.58 76.89 -32.59
C GLY A 300 -1.75 76.31 -31.19
N GLY A 301 -2.05 77.18 -30.23
CA GLY A 301 -2.06 76.89 -28.80
C GLY A 301 -3.34 76.21 -28.29
N GLY A 302 -3.15 75.45 -27.21
CA GLY A 302 -4.17 74.88 -26.34
C GLY A 302 -3.48 74.13 -25.20
N PRO A 303 -3.81 74.36 -23.92
CA PRO A 303 -3.06 73.82 -22.81
C PRO A 303 -3.49 72.37 -22.56
N ALA A 304 -2.56 71.44 -22.72
CA ALA A 304 -2.66 70.11 -22.11
C ALA A 304 -1.29 69.80 -21.49
N SER A 305 -1.27 69.73 -20.17
CA SER A 305 -0.14 69.40 -19.31
C SER A 305 0.51 68.08 -19.72
N THR A 306 1.46 68.15 -20.65
CA THR A 306 2.26 67.00 -21.06
C THR A 306 3.60 67.07 -20.32
N PRO A 307 3.99 66.03 -19.58
CA PRO A 307 5.24 66.05 -18.82
C PRO A 307 6.44 66.22 -19.77
N PRO A 308 7.54 66.87 -19.31
CA PRO A 308 8.76 67.01 -20.09
C PRO A 308 9.31 65.66 -20.57
N PRO A 309 9.99 65.57 -21.72
CA PRO A 309 10.50 64.32 -22.26
C PRO A 309 11.39 63.53 -21.29
N GLU A 310 12.27 64.21 -20.54
CA GLU A 310 13.12 63.58 -19.52
C GLU A 310 12.34 62.99 -18.34
N GLU A 311 11.22 63.63 -17.96
CA GLU A 311 10.36 63.15 -16.88
C GLU A 311 9.55 61.93 -17.35
N LEU A 312 9.07 61.96 -18.60
CA LEU A 312 8.42 60.82 -19.23
C LEU A 312 9.38 59.62 -19.34
N GLU A 313 10.66 59.86 -19.67
CA GLU A 313 11.67 58.80 -19.71
C GLU A 313 11.94 58.17 -18.34
N LYS A 314 12.01 58.98 -17.28
CA LYS A 314 12.13 58.48 -15.90
C LYS A 314 10.89 57.67 -15.47
N GLN A 315 9.70 58.13 -15.83
CA GLN A 315 8.44 57.41 -15.54
C GLN A 315 8.37 56.07 -16.28
N VAL A 316 8.75 56.04 -17.55
CA VAL A 316 8.87 54.79 -18.33
C VAL A 316 9.88 53.84 -17.68
N ALA A 317 11.08 54.30 -17.35
CA ALA A 317 12.11 53.48 -16.72
C ALA A 317 11.67 52.93 -15.35
N ARG A 318 11.01 53.76 -14.54
CA ARG A 318 10.46 53.33 -13.24
C ARG A 318 9.37 52.27 -13.41
N LEU A 319 8.42 52.51 -14.33
CA LEU A 319 7.32 51.59 -14.55
C LEU A 319 7.79 50.27 -15.19
N GLN A 320 8.81 50.32 -16.07
CA GLN A 320 9.51 49.13 -16.57
C GLN A 320 10.09 48.30 -15.42
N GLY A 321 10.81 48.93 -14.48
CA GLY A 321 11.34 48.23 -13.31
C GLY A 321 10.26 47.74 -12.33
N GLU A 322 9.07 48.36 -12.32
CA GLU A 322 7.90 47.85 -11.57
C GLU A 322 7.28 46.64 -12.27
N VAL A 323 7.11 46.67 -13.60
CA VAL A 323 6.63 45.54 -14.42
C VAL A 323 7.58 44.35 -14.27
N GLU A 324 8.89 44.54 -14.41
CA GLU A 324 9.87 43.46 -14.25
C GLU A 324 9.74 42.74 -12.91
N ARG A 325 9.68 43.50 -11.80
CA ARG A 325 9.50 42.93 -10.45
C ARG A 325 8.18 42.19 -10.28
N HIS A 326 7.08 42.72 -10.82
CA HIS A 326 5.78 42.05 -10.75
C HIS A 326 5.73 40.81 -11.63
N SER A 327 6.36 40.83 -12.81
CA SER A 327 6.49 39.68 -13.70
C SER A 327 7.31 38.55 -13.08
N GLU A 328 8.40 38.87 -12.36
CA GLU A 328 9.16 37.87 -11.59
C GLU A 328 8.32 37.27 -10.46
N SER A 329 7.60 38.10 -9.71
CA SER A 329 6.69 37.63 -8.65
C SER A 329 5.56 36.76 -9.22
N LEU A 330 4.94 37.17 -10.33
CA LEU A 330 3.92 36.41 -11.03
C LEU A 330 4.45 35.05 -11.49
N ARG A 331 5.69 34.99 -11.99
CA ARG A 331 6.31 33.72 -12.42
C ARG A 331 6.46 32.73 -11.26
N LEU A 332 6.85 33.19 -10.07
CA LEU A 332 6.95 32.34 -8.88
C LEU A 332 5.57 31.84 -8.42
N VAL A 333 4.58 32.73 -8.36
CA VAL A 333 3.21 32.39 -7.97
C VAL A 333 2.59 31.43 -8.99
N ALA A 334 2.77 31.68 -10.29
CA ALA A 334 2.30 30.81 -11.37
C ALA A 334 2.90 29.41 -11.27
N SER A 335 4.21 29.31 -11.05
CA SER A 335 4.88 28.00 -10.88
C SER A 335 4.38 27.24 -9.66
N SER A 336 4.14 27.94 -8.54
CA SER A 336 3.56 27.33 -7.33
C SER A 336 2.12 26.89 -7.55
N TYR A 337 1.31 27.67 -8.28
CA TYR A 337 -0.08 27.35 -8.56
C TYR A 337 -0.21 26.20 -9.56
N GLU A 338 0.59 26.19 -10.62
CA GLU A 338 0.69 25.07 -11.55
C GLU A 338 1.10 23.77 -10.84
N ALA A 339 2.06 23.83 -9.90
CA ALA A 339 2.41 22.68 -9.06
C ALA A 339 1.23 22.18 -8.22
N ARG A 340 0.39 23.07 -7.70
CA ARG A 340 -0.85 22.71 -7.00
C ARG A 340 -1.84 21.99 -7.94
N LEU A 341 -2.07 22.52 -9.14
CA LEU A 341 -2.94 21.89 -10.13
C LEU A 341 -2.44 20.50 -10.54
N ASN A 342 -1.12 20.35 -10.72
CA ASN A 342 -0.50 19.05 -10.99
C ASN A 342 -0.70 18.04 -9.85
N LYS A 343 -0.67 18.48 -8.58
CA LYS A 343 -0.98 17.63 -7.43
C LYS A 343 -2.46 17.20 -7.40
N ILE A 344 -3.37 18.10 -7.78
CA ILE A 344 -4.80 17.77 -7.93
C ILE A 344 -4.97 16.69 -9.01
N MET A 345 -4.32 16.89 -10.17
CA MET A 345 -4.38 15.98 -11.32
C MET A 345 -3.73 14.62 -11.05
N GLY A 346 -2.62 14.60 -10.29
CA GLY A 346 -1.91 13.39 -9.89
C GLY A 346 -2.63 12.55 -8.83
N THR A 347 -3.81 12.96 -8.39
CA THR A 347 -4.63 12.24 -7.40
C THR A 347 -5.86 11.64 -8.07
N ALA A 348 -5.83 10.34 -8.37
CA ALA A 348 -6.87 9.67 -9.15
C ALA A 348 -8.31 9.86 -8.63
N SER A 349 -8.50 9.90 -7.30
CA SER A 349 -9.81 10.10 -6.67
C SER A 349 -10.45 11.46 -6.98
N ASN A 350 -9.65 12.48 -7.31
CA ASN A 350 -10.18 13.81 -7.64
C ASN A 350 -11.01 13.79 -8.93
N ALA A 351 -10.72 12.90 -9.89
CA ALA A 351 -11.56 12.78 -11.08
C ALA A 351 -12.99 12.37 -10.72
N GLU A 352 -13.16 11.45 -9.76
CA GLU A 352 -14.47 11.02 -9.28
C GLU A 352 -15.19 12.15 -8.55
N LEU A 353 -14.46 12.92 -7.73
CA LEU A 353 -15.01 14.08 -7.01
C LEU A 353 -15.55 15.15 -7.98
N VAL A 354 -14.85 15.39 -9.09
CA VAL A 354 -15.18 16.51 -9.99
C VAL A 354 -16.27 16.17 -11.01
N VAL A 355 -16.30 14.97 -11.61
CA VAL A 355 -17.20 14.70 -12.76
C VAL A 355 -18.10 13.46 -12.64
N ASP A 356 -17.94 12.59 -11.64
CA ASP A 356 -18.66 11.30 -11.59
C ASP A 356 -20.06 11.40 -10.95
N TYR A 357 -20.94 12.20 -11.58
CA TYR A 357 -22.33 12.37 -11.15
C TYR A 357 -23.14 11.08 -11.23
N LEU A 358 -22.79 10.16 -12.15
CA LEU A 358 -23.47 8.88 -12.33
C LEU A 358 -23.33 8.00 -11.09
N ARG A 359 -22.13 7.94 -10.51
CA ARG A 359 -21.89 7.21 -9.26
C ARG A 359 -22.59 7.87 -8.08
N THR A 360 -22.56 9.19 -7.97
CA THR A 360 -23.26 9.93 -6.90
C THR A 360 -24.77 9.67 -6.94
N GLU A 361 -25.40 9.65 -8.12
CA GLU A 361 -26.81 9.30 -8.29
C GLU A 361 -27.14 7.87 -7.82
N GLN A 362 -26.29 6.90 -8.13
CA GLN A 362 -26.44 5.53 -7.64
C GLN A 362 -26.36 5.47 -6.11
N GLN A 363 -25.43 6.21 -5.51
CA GLN A 363 -25.30 6.29 -4.05
C GLN A 363 -26.52 6.98 -3.41
N ILE A 364 -27.11 8.01 -4.05
CA ILE A 364 -28.36 8.64 -3.59
C ILE A 364 -29.50 7.62 -3.61
N ALA A 365 -29.65 6.87 -4.70
CA ALA A 365 -30.70 5.85 -4.83
C ALA A 365 -30.57 4.77 -3.74
N GLU A 366 -29.35 4.35 -3.42
CA GLU A 366 -29.09 3.38 -2.35
C GLU A 366 -29.30 3.97 -0.96
N ALA A 367 -28.83 5.20 -0.70
CA ALA A 367 -29.03 5.89 0.58
C ALA A 367 -30.53 6.10 0.88
N ARG A 368 -31.33 6.41 -0.14
CA ARG A 368 -32.80 6.50 -0.02
C ARG A 368 -33.44 5.16 0.35
N LYS A 369 -32.95 4.04 -0.20
CA LYS A 369 -33.42 2.69 0.17
C LYS A 369 -33.05 2.32 1.61
N GLN A 370 -31.89 2.77 2.08
CA GLN A 370 -31.37 2.47 3.42
C GLN A 370 -31.91 3.40 4.52
N GLY A 371 -32.80 4.34 4.18
CA GLY A 371 -33.37 5.28 5.15
C GLY A 371 -32.35 6.26 5.72
N ALA A 372 -31.36 6.67 4.93
CA ALA A 372 -30.37 7.67 5.34
C ALA A 372 -31.02 9.03 5.65
N GLU A 373 -30.35 9.84 6.48
CA GLU A 373 -30.81 11.17 6.87
C GLU A 373 -31.03 12.10 5.67
N ALA A 374 -32.06 12.95 5.74
CA ALA A 374 -32.44 13.87 4.66
C ALA A 374 -31.32 14.84 4.28
N ASP A 375 -30.60 15.38 5.28
CA ASP A 375 -29.50 16.33 5.06
C ASP A 375 -28.36 15.71 4.24
N ARG A 376 -28.06 14.42 4.46
CA ARG A 376 -27.06 13.69 3.69
C ARG A 376 -27.48 13.53 2.23
N ILE A 377 -28.76 13.25 1.97
CA ILE A 377 -29.29 13.13 0.61
C ILE A 377 -29.23 14.49 -0.10
N THR A 378 -29.63 15.58 0.56
CA THR A 378 -29.57 16.93 0.00
C THR A 378 -28.13 17.36 -0.32
N LEU A 379 -27.16 17.02 0.54
CA LEU A 379 -25.75 17.28 0.27
C LEU A 379 -25.28 16.55 -1.00
N MET A 380 -25.64 15.27 -1.16
CA MET A 380 -25.27 14.49 -2.35
C MET A 380 -25.96 14.99 -3.62
N GLU A 381 -27.20 15.49 -3.53
CA GLU A 381 -27.90 16.12 -4.65
C GLU A 381 -27.17 17.38 -5.12
N ARG A 382 -26.72 18.24 -4.19
CA ARG A 382 -25.88 19.41 -4.53
C ARG A 382 -24.56 19.01 -5.19
N THR A 383 -23.88 18.00 -4.65
CA THR A 383 -22.67 17.44 -5.27
C THR A 383 -22.93 16.98 -6.71
N THR A 384 -24.07 16.34 -6.96
CA THR A 384 -24.46 15.87 -8.30
C THR A 384 -24.64 17.04 -9.28
N GLU A 385 -25.26 18.14 -8.85
CA GLU A 385 -25.42 19.35 -9.66
C GLU A 385 -24.06 19.98 -10.01
N LEU A 386 -23.17 20.09 -9.02
CA LEU A 386 -21.82 20.62 -9.21
C LEU A 386 -20.99 19.76 -10.17
N GLN A 387 -21.07 18.43 -10.05
CA GLN A 387 -20.38 17.49 -10.94
C GLN A 387 -20.89 17.58 -12.39
N ARG A 388 -22.20 17.80 -12.59
CA ARG A 388 -22.78 18.02 -13.92
C ARG A 388 -22.30 19.34 -14.53
N GLU A 389 -22.25 20.41 -13.76
CA GLU A 389 -21.71 21.71 -14.19
C GLU A 389 -20.25 21.56 -14.65
N ALA A 390 -19.42 20.90 -13.85
CA ALA A 390 -18.02 20.65 -14.19
C ALA A 390 -17.87 19.78 -15.45
N LEU A 391 -18.68 18.74 -15.63
CA LEU A 391 -18.64 17.91 -16.82
C LEU A 391 -19.05 18.69 -18.09
N ASP A 392 -20.06 19.56 -17.98
CA ASP A 392 -20.49 20.40 -19.10
C ASP A 392 -19.40 21.42 -19.47
N LYS A 393 -18.71 22.01 -18.47
CA LYS A 393 -17.54 22.86 -18.68
C LYS A 393 -16.41 22.14 -19.41
N LEU A 394 -16.05 20.94 -18.94
CA LEU A 394 -15.02 20.11 -19.56
C LEU A 394 -15.38 19.75 -21.00
N HIS A 395 -16.63 19.36 -21.24
CA HIS A 395 -17.12 19.02 -22.58
C HIS A 395 -17.07 20.22 -23.52
N GLU A 396 -17.51 21.40 -23.07
CA GLU A 396 -17.44 22.64 -23.87
C GLU A 396 -16.00 22.95 -24.26
N GLN A 397 -15.07 22.87 -23.31
CA GLN A 397 -13.67 23.20 -23.52
C GLN A 397 -12.99 22.23 -24.49
N LEU A 398 -13.11 20.92 -24.26
CA LEU A 398 -12.52 19.90 -25.14
C LEU A 398 -13.16 19.91 -26.55
N SER A 399 -14.42 20.32 -26.66
CA SER A 399 -15.09 20.49 -27.96
C SER A 399 -14.53 21.67 -28.74
N ARG A 400 -14.27 22.80 -28.07
CA ARG A 400 -13.63 23.98 -28.69
C ARG A 400 -12.21 23.66 -29.19
N ALA A 401 -11.48 22.81 -28.48
CA ALA A 401 -10.17 22.31 -28.88
C ALA A 401 -10.22 21.17 -29.92
N ASN A 402 -11.41 20.70 -30.31
CA ASN A 402 -11.61 19.57 -31.24
C ASN A 402 -10.97 18.24 -30.77
N ILE A 403 -10.91 18.01 -29.45
CA ILE A 403 -10.29 16.83 -28.83
C ILE A 403 -11.30 15.67 -28.64
N VAL A 404 -12.58 15.98 -28.42
CA VAL A 404 -13.64 14.98 -28.12
C VAL A 404 -13.69 13.81 -29.12
N PRO A 405 -13.65 14.02 -30.45
CA PRO A 405 -13.67 12.91 -31.41
C PRO A 405 -12.48 11.95 -31.27
N TYR A 406 -11.32 12.46 -30.85
CA TYR A 406 -10.11 11.67 -30.67
C TYR A 406 -10.12 10.87 -29.37
N ILE A 407 -10.73 11.40 -28.30
CA ILE A 407 -10.99 10.64 -27.07
C ILE A 407 -11.94 9.47 -27.36
N LEU A 408 -13.04 9.72 -28.07
CA LEU A 408 -13.96 8.66 -28.51
C LEU A 408 -13.23 7.61 -29.36
N ALA A 409 -12.42 8.06 -30.32
CA ALA A 409 -11.64 7.18 -31.17
C ALA A 409 -10.60 6.36 -30.38
N ALA A 410 -9.96 6.90 -29.35
CA ALA A 410 -9.03 6.15 -28.51
C ALA A 410 -9.72 4.96 -27.84
N TYR A 411 -10.90 5.15 -27.27
CA TYR A 411 -11.67 4.07 -26.66
C TYR A 411 -12.24 3.07 -27.67
N GLU A 412 -12.68 3.52 -28.85
CA GLU A 412 -13.09 2.61 -29.92
C GLU A 412 -11.91 1.81 -30.49
N THR A 413 -10.72 2.42 -30.59
CA THR A 413 -9.50 1.73 -31.01
C THR A 413 -9.16 0.61 -30.06
N ALA A 414 -9.23 0.85 -28.74
CA ALA A 414 -9.00 -0.16 -27.72
C ALA A 414 -9.98 -1.37 -27.81
N ARG A 415 -11.16 -1.21 -28.41
CA ARG A 415 -12.11 -2.32 -28.63
C ARG A 415 -11.72 -3.22 -29.81
N ILE A 416 -11.00 -2.68 -30.79
CA ILE A 416 -10.76 -3.39 -32.06
C ILE A 416 -9.27 -3.70 -32.32
N TYR A 417 -8.34 -3.08 -31.60
CA TYR A 417 -6.91 -3.09 -31.93
C TYR A 417 -6.31 -4.49 -32.14
N GLU A 418 -6.71 -5.51 -31.38
CA GLU A 418 -6.16 -6.88 -31.47
C GLU A 418 -6.34 -7.52 -32.86
N HIS A 419 -7.35 -7.09 -33.61
CA HIS A 419 -7.61 -7.59 -34.97
C HIS A 419 -6.70 -6.95 -36.02
N PHE A 420 -6.02 -5.85 -35.67
CA PHE A 420 -5.35 -4.96 -36.61
C PHE A 420 -3.88 -4.68 -36.28
N CYS A 421 -3.52 -4.75 -34.99
CA CYS A 421 -2.23 -4.31 -34.46
C CYS A 421 -1.53 -5.52 -33.80
N PRO A 422 -0.49 -6.09 -34.42
CA PRO A 422 0.11 -5.78 -35.74
C PRO A 422 -0.74 -6.27 -36.94
N PRO A 423 -0.50 -5.75 -38.17
CA PRO A 423 0.62 -4.92 -38.60
C PRO A 423 0.38 -3.40 -38.53
N LEU A 424 -0.83 -2.93 -38.28
CA LEU A 424 -1.13 -1.50 -38.21
C LEU A 424 -0.58 -0.89 -36.91
N ASN A 425 -0.25 0.40 -36.96
CA ASN A 425 0.07 1.17 -35.76
C ASN A 425 -1.24 1.65 -35.09
N PRO A 426 -1.38 1.52 -33.75
CA PRO A 426 -2.55 2.02 -33.00
C PRO A 426 -2.97 3.46 -33.30
N HIS A 427 -2.02 4.39 -33.44
CA HIS A 427 -2.30 5.79 -33.76
C HIS A 427 -2.88 5.97 -35.15
N GLN A 428 -2.43 5.18 -36.13
CA GLN A 428 -3.01 5.20 -37.48
C GLN A 428 -4.45 4.70 -37.47
N LEU A 429 -4.73 3.64 -36.69
CA LEU A 429 -6.08 3.11 -36.52
C LEU A 429 -6.99 4.14 -35.84
N LYS A 430 -6.52 4.77 -34.75
CA LYS A 430 -7.24 5.86 -34.05
C LYS A 430 -7.57 7.01 -34.99
N ALA A 431 -6.57 7.51 -35.71
CA ALA A 431 -6.75 8.61 -36.66
C ALA A 431 -7.75 8.27 -37.77
N ALA A 432 -7.76 7.03 -38.26
CA ALA A 432 -8.72 6.56 -39.26
C ALA A 432 -10.18 6.54 -38.78
N LEU A 433 -10.43 6.44 -37.48
CA LEU A 433 -11.80 6.51 -36.95
C LEU A 433 -12.37 7.94 -37.04
N VAL A 434 -11.51 8.95 -36.94
CA VAL A 434 -11.90 10.36 -36.99
C VAL A 434 -11.80 10.91 -38.43
N GLU A 435 -10.64 10.77 -39.06
CA GLU A 435 -10.32 11.41 -40.33
C GLU A 435 -10.60 10.51 -41.55
N ARG A 436 -11.31 11.05 -42.54
CA ARG A 436 -11.63 10.31 -43.78
C ARG A 436 -10.40 10.03 -44.64
N SER A 437 -9.40 10.91 -44.62
CA SER A 437 -8.10 10.76 -45.31
C SER A 437 -7.32 9.56 -44.77
N GLU A 438 -7.13 9.51 -43.45
CA GLU A 438 -6.42 8.42 -42.78
C GLU A 438 -7.19 7.10 -42.89
N ARG A 439 -8.52 7.13 -42.84
CA ARG A 439 -9.35 5.94 -43.08
C ARG A 439 -9.06 5.29 -44.42
N LYS A 440 -9.02 6.07 -45.50
CA LYS A 440 -8.69 5.54 -46.83
C LYS A 440 -7.31 4.87 -46.87
N LYS A 441 -6.33 5.41 -46.13
CA LYS A 441 -4.99 4.81 -46.05
C LYS A 441 -5.03 3.49 -45.29
N VAL A 442 -5.69 3.45 -44.13
CA VAL A 442 -5.85 2.24 -43.32
C VAL A 442 -6.60 1.15 -44.09
N LEU A 443 -7.67 1.49 -44.82
CA LEU A 443 -8.41 0.53 -45.65
C LEU A 443 -7.55 -0.06 -46.78
N ARG A 444 -6.62 0.71 -47.37
CA ARG A 444 -5.64 0.18 -48.34
C ARG A 444 -4.65 -0.76 -47.66
N LEU A 445 -4.12 -0.38 -46.49
CA LEU A 445 -3.20 -1.23 -45.74
C LEU A 445 -3.86 -2.56 -45.34
N ILE A 446 -5.14 -2.55 -44.96
CA ILE A 446 -5.92 -3.77 -44.68
C ILE A 446 -5.92 -4.71 -45.90
N GLN A 447 -6.05 -4.17 -47.11
CA GLN A 447 -5.99 -4.94 -48.36
C GLN A 447 -4.57 -5.43 -48.65
N ASP A 448 -3.57 -4.56 -48.51
CA ASP A 448 -2.15 -4.88 -48.78
C ASP A 448 -1.64 -5.99 -47.85
N TYR A 449 -2.03 -5.95 -46.58
CA TYR A 449 -1.70 -6.96 -45.58
C TYR A 449 -2.63 -8.19 -45.59
N ARG A 450 -3.65 -8.21 -46.46
CA ARG A 450 -4.62 -9.32 -46.59
C ARG A 450 -5.25 -9.72 -45.26
N LEU A 451 -5.66 -8.74 -44.47
CA LEU A 451 -6.40 -8.97 -43.23
C LEU A 451 -7.80 -9.56 -43.54
N PRO A 452 -8.48 -10.20 -42.56
CA PRO A 452 -9.78 -10.86 -42.77
C PRO A 452 -10.83 -9.97 -43.47
N GLU A 453 -11.72 -10.56 -44.28
CA GLU A 453 -12.66 -9.80 -45.14
C GLU A 453 -13.60 -8.86 -44.35
N ASP A 454 -13.93 -9.19 -43.09
CA ASP A 454 -14.78 -8.38 -42.21
C ASP A 454 -14.06 -7.17 -41.60
N SER A 455 -12.73 -7.07 -41.75
CA SER A 455 -11.88 -6.00 -41.21
C SER A 455 -12.33 -4.61 -41.65
N VAL A 456 -12.70 -4.44 -42.91
CA VAL A 456 -13.17 -3.16 -43.46
C VAL A 456 -14.47 -2.71 -42.79
N GLY A 457 -15.43 -3.63 -42.64
CA GLY A 457 -16.71 -3.36 -41.98
C GLY A 457 -16.51 -2.93 -40.53
N ARG A 458 -15.62 -3.61 -39.79
CA ARG A 458 -15.31 -3.27 -38.39
C ARG A 458 -14.75 -1.86 -38.21
N VAL A 459 -13.83 -1.42 -39.09
CA VAL A 459 -13.27 -0.06 -39.04
C VAL A 459 -14.34 0.99 -39.36
N GLU A 460 -15.16 0.76 -40.38
CA GLU A 460 -16.24 1.70 -40.74
C GLU A 460 -17.32 1.77 -39.65
N GLU A 461 -17.67 0.64 -39.02
CA GLU A 461 -18.59 0.61 -37.87
C GLU A 461 -18.04 1.36 -36.67
N ALA A 462 -16.76 1.17 -36.33
CA ALA A 462 -16.11 1.91 -35.25
C ALA A 462 -16.07 3.41 -35.55
N ALA A 463 -15.70 3.79 -36.79
CA ALA A 463 -15.70 5.19 -37.23
C ALA A 463 -17.11 5.80 -37.24
N ARG A 464 -18.15 5.00 -37.51
CA ARG A 464 -19.55 5.42 -37.39
C ARG A 464 -19.92 5.68 -35.93
N ARG A 465 -19.55 4.79 -35.00
CA ARG A 465 -19.79 5.01 -33.56
C ARG A 465 -19.14 6.30 -33.06
N VAL A 466 -17.91 6.60 -33.47
CA VAL A 466 -17.23 7.88 -33.11
C VAL A 466 -17.99 9.09 -33.65
N ARG A 467 -18.39 9.06 -34.92
CA ARG A 467 -19.04 10.21 -35.59
C ARG A 467 -20.48 10.44 -35.10
N ASP A 468 -21.21 9.37 -34.84
CA ASP A 468 -22.64 9.40 -34.53
C ASP A 468 -22.88 9.37 -33.00
N ALA A 469 -21.83 9.52 -32.19
CA ALA A 469 -21.89 9.51 -30.73
C ALA A 469 -22.84 10.58 -30.18
N GLY A 470 -23.81 10.14 -29.36
CA GLY A 470 -24.80 11.03 -28.76
C GLY A 470 -24.27 11.78 -27.52
N PRO A 471 -24.95 12.85 -27.06
CA PRO A 471 -24.52 13.63 -25.89
C PRO A 471 -24.32 12.80 -24.61
N ALA A 472 -25.19 11.82 -24.36
CA ALA A 472 -25.09 10.95 -23.19
C ALA A 472 -23.87 10.00 -23.26
N GLU A 473 -23.57 9.50 -24.45
CA GLU A 473 -22.39 8.65 -24.70
C GLU A 473 -21.10 9.46 -24.52
N ILE A 474 -21.05 10.68 -25.09
CA ILE A 474 -19.93 11.61 -24.90
C ILE A 474 -19.69 11.88 -23.42
N ARG A 475 -20.73 12.22 -22.66
CA ARG A 475 -20.60 12.47 -21.20
C ARG A 475 -20.03 11.26 -20.46
N THR A 476 -20.53 10.06 -20.76
CA THR A 476 -20.05 8.81 -20.15
C THR A 476 -18.57 8.59 -20.47
N VAL A 477 -18.18 8.83 -21.72
CA VAL A 477 -16.78 8.71 -22.17
C VAL A 477 -15.89 9.77 -21.53
N LEU A 478 -16.36 11.01 -21.34
CA LEU A 478 -15.59 12.08 -20.71
C LEU A 478 -15.35 11.83 -19.21
N VAL A 479 -16.34 11.29 -18.49
CA VAL A 479 -16.15 10.85 -17.09
C VAL A 479 -15.07 9.77 -17.02
N ARG A 480 -15.16 8.76 -17.90
CA ARG A 480 -14.15 7.71 -17.99
C ARG A 480 -12.77 8.27 -18.35
N PHE A 481 -12.71 9.19 -19.31
CA PHE A 481 -11.49 9.86 -19.75
C PHE A 481 -10.78 10.56 -18.61
N LEU A 482 -11.48 11.40 -17.84
CA LEU A 482 -10.86 12.14 -16.76
C LEU A 482 -10.31 11.18 -15.68
N ARG A 483 -11.06 10.14 -15.33
CA ARG A 483 -10.62 9.11 -14.38
C ARG A 483 -9.40 8.35 -14.88
N ASP A 484 -9.44 7.88 -16.13
CA ASP A 484 -8.35 7.10 -16.72
C ASP A 484 -7.08 7.97 -16.87
N TYR A 485 -7.24 9.27 -17.18
CA TYR A 485 -6.15 10.25 -17.28
C TYR A 485 -5.54 10.58 -15.91
N PHE A 486 -6.33 10.89 -14.88
CA PHE A 486 -5.80 11.20 -13.54
C PHE A 486 -5.09 9.98 -12.92
N ARG A 487 -5.64 8.78 -13.13
CA ARG A 487 -4.95 7.54 -12.76
C ARG A 487 -3.63 7.38 -13.52
N CYS A 488 -3.59 7.68 -14.82
CA CYS A 488 -2.35 7.66 -15.60
C CYS A 488 -1.31 8.62 -15.02
N GLN A 489 -1.70 9.85 -14.68
CA GLN A 489 -0.80 10.83 -14.06
C GLN A 489 -0.28 10.36 -12.70
N GLN A 490 -1.15 9.79 -11.86
CA GLN A 490 -0.75 9.17 -10.59
C GLN A 490 0.29 8.05 -10.80
N ASP A 491 0.05 7.17 -11.77
CA ASP A 491 0.91 6.04 -12.06
C ASP A 491 2.25 6.45 -12.72
N ILE A 492 2.28 7.56 -13.46
CA ILE A 492 3.52 8.19 -13.96
C ILE A 492 4.34 8.74 -12.80
N CYS A 493 3.71 9.43 -11.83
CA CYS A 493 4.40 9.87 -10.62
C CYS A 493 5.01 8.69 -9.86
N ARG A 494 4.24 7.61 -9.66
CA ARG A 494 4.72 6.37 -9.03
C ARG A 494 5.87 5.73 -9.81
N PHE A 495 5.76 5.70 -11.14
CA PHE A 495 6.80 5.17 -12.02
C PHE A 495 8.12 5.91 -11.86
N HIS A 496 8.11 7.25 -11.88
CA HIS A 496 9.32 8.04 -11.68
C HIS A 496 9.96 7.79 -10.31
N LEU A 497 9.15 7.71 -9.25
CA LEU A 497 9.65 7.40 -7.92
C LEU A 497 10.25 5.99 -7.82
N ALA A 498 9.61 5.00 -8.45
CA ALA A 498 10.13 3.65 -8.53
C ALA A 498 11.45 3.60 -9.32
N GLN A 499 11.55 4.30 -10.45
CA GLN A 499 12.77 4.40 -11.26
C GLN A 499 13.91 5.07 -10.49
N ASP A 500 13.64 6.18 -9.81
CA ASP A 500 14.63 6.88 -8.98
C ASP A 500 15.17 5.96 -7.87
N LEU A 501 14.29 5.22 -7.20
CA LEU A 501 14.69 4.29 -6.16
C LEU A 501 15.45 3.07 -6.72
N MET A 502 15.00 2.48 -7.82
CA MET A 502 15.72 1.40 -8.50
C MET A 502 17.11 1.86 -8.98
N GLY A 503 17.25 3.11 -9.45
CA GLY A 503 18.52 3.71 -9.82
C GLY A 503 19.48 3.92 -8.65
N ARG A 504 18.96 4.00 -7.42
CA ARG A 504 19.75 4.04 -6.18
C ARG A 504 20.14 2.65 -5.66
N VAL A 505 19.72 1.56 -6.30
CA VAL A 505 20.12 0.20 -5.91
C VAL A 505 21.30 -0.26 -6.75
N HIS A 506 22.27 -0.89 -6.09
CA HIS A 506 23.41 -1.56 -6.71
C HIS A 506 23.40 -3.04 -6.34
N LEU A 507 23.40 -3.91 -7.36
CA LEU A 507 23.53 -5.36 -7.22
C LEU A 507 24.97 -5.76 -7.58
N PRO A 508 25.92 -5.84 -6.61
CA PRO A 508 27.33 -6.08 -6.89
C PRO A 508 27.53 -7.47 -7.49
N THR A 509 27.97 -7.51 -8.75
CA THR A 509 28.35 -8.75 -9.46
C THR A 509 29.82 -9.11 -9.24
N ASP A 510 30.68 -8.15 -8.93
CA ASP A 510 32.08 -8.38 -8.56
C ASP A 510 32.17 -8.93 -7.12
N PRO A 511 32.74 -10.14 -6.91
CA PRO A 511 32.96 -10.69 -5.57
C PRO A 511 33.74 -9.78 -4.64
N LYS A 512 34.71 -9.01 -5.15
CA LYS A 512 35.53 -8.11 -4.31
C LYS A 512 34.74 -6.93 -3.78
N GLN A 513 33.87 -6.35 -4.62
CA GLN A 513 32.97 -5.27 -4.19
C GLN A 513 31.99 -5.78 -3.15
N ARG A 514 31.41 -6.96 -3.38
CA ARG A 514 30.50 -7.59 -2.42
C ARG A 514 31.16 -7.88 -1.07
N GLU A 515 32.38 -8.42 -1.08
CA GLU A 515 33.17 -8.66 0.13
C GLU A 515 33.48 -7.34 0.86
N LEU A 516 33.82 -6.28 0.13
CA LEU A 516 34.06 -4.97 0.71
C LEU A 516 32.81 -4.39 1.39
N SER A 517 31.64 -4.46 0.75
CA SER A 517 30.37 -4.02 1.34
C SER A 517 29.99 -4.85 2.57
N GLU A 518 30.30 -6.16 2.56
CA GLU A 518 30.06 -7.07 3.69
C GLU A 518 30.93 -6.72 4.90
N ILE A 519 32.23 -6.53 4.70
CA ILE A 519 33.18 -6.16 5.77
C ILE A 519 32.82 -4.80 6.38
N ASN A 520 32.30 -3.87 5.58
CA ASN A 520 31.91 -2.53 6.03
C ASN A 520 30.47 -2.44 6.55
N HIS A 521 29.73 -3.56 6.64
CA HIS A 521 28.34 -3.60 7.09
C HIS A 521 27.37 -2.72 6.27
N THR A 522 27.69 -2.44 5.00
CA THR A 522 26.85 -1.65 4.09
C THR A 522 26.05 -2.51 3.12
N LEU A 523 26.24 -3.85 3.15
CA LEU A 523 25.55 -4.79 2.29
C LEU A 523 24.19 -5.23 2.87
N TYR A 524 23.10 -4.87 2.20
CA TYR A 524 21.77 -5.39 2.49
C TYR A 524 21.58 -6.78 1.89
N ARG A 525 20.94 -7.67 2.66
CA ARG A 525 20.71 -9.07 2.29
C ARG A 525 19.22 -9.37 2.35
N PHE A 526 18.65 -9.75 1.21
CA PHE A 526 17.28 -10.21 1.11
C PHE A 526 17.30 -11.65 0.57
N LEU A 527 17.32 -12.59 1.51
CA LEU A 527 17.52 -14.01 1.27
C LEU A 527 16.22 -14.79 1.54
N LEU A 528 16.12 -16.01 1.01
CA LEU A 528 15.08 -16.93 1.44
C LEU A 528 15.35 -17.41 2.88
N SER A 529 14.30 -17.80 3.60
CA SER A 529 14.40 -18.28 4.99
C SER A 529 15.37 -19.46 5.15
N GLU A 530 15.51 -20.30 4.11
CA GLU A 530 16.42 -21.45 4.09
C GLU A 530 17.90 -21.07 3.85
N GLU A 531 18.14 -19.90 3.23
CA GLU A 531 19.50 -19.39 2.97
C GLU A 531 20.04 -18.57 4.15
N GLU A 532 19.18 -18.13 5.07
CA GLU A 532 19.60 -17.48 6.31
C GLU A 532 20.32 -18.46 7.23
N LYS A 533 21.61 -18.21 7.46
CA LYS A 533 22.41 -18.98 8.41
C LYS A 533 21.75 -18.94 9.80
N PRO A 534 21.65 -20.09 10.51
CA PRO A 534 21.20 -20.08 11.89
C PRO A 534 22.14 -19.20 12.71
N VAL A 535 21.57 -18.31 13.52
CA VAL A 535 22.37 -17.39 14.31
C VAL A 535 22.96 -18.14 15.50
N GLU A 536 24.29 -18.32 15.51
CA GLU A 536 25.03 -18.67 16.73
C GLU A 536 25.05 -17.43 17.64
N GLY A 537 23.92 -17.16 18.29
CA GLY A 537 23.68 -15.92 19.02
C GLY A 537 23.60 -16.12 20.53
N LYS A 538 23.76 -15.03 21.28
CA LYS A 538 23.33 -14.97 22.68
C LYS A 538 21.81 -14.77 22.72
N ILE A 539 21.16 -15.31 23.76
CA ILE A 539 19.75 -15.04 24.02
C ILE A 539 19.63 -13.56 24.42
N ALA A 540 18.94 -12.76 23.61
CA ALA A 540 18.71 -11.34 23.87
C ALA A 540 17.66 -11.15 24.97
N SER A 541 16.57 -11.92 24.89
CA SER A 541 15.48 -11.87 25.85
C SER A 541 14.71 -13.18 25.88
N HIS A 542 13.86 -13.35 26.90
CA HIS A 542 12.98 -14.51 26.99
C HIS A 542 11.63 -14.14 27.58
N VAL A 543 10.61 -14.84 27.11
CA VAL A 543 9.24 -14.75 27.61
C VAL A 543 8.90 -16.05 28.32
N ILE A 544 8.45 -15.95 29.56
CA ILE A 544 7.92 -17.08 30.34
C ILE A 544 6.40 -17.01 30.35
N LEU A 545 5.76 -18.13 30.07
CA LEU A 545 4.32 -18.33 30.21
C LEU A 545 4.10 -19.43 31.26
N LYS A 546 3.44 -19.08 32.37
CA LYS A 546 2.96 -20.06 33.36
C LYS A 546 1.45 -20.18 33.25
N ALA A 547 0.96 -21.40 33.05
CA ALA A 547 -0.45 -21.73 33.05
C ALA A 547 -0.76 -22.65 34.24
N ASP A 548 -1.64 -22.20 35.12
CA ASP A 548 -1.91 -22.84 36.40
C ASP A 548 -3.41 -23.20 36.51
N ILE A 549 -3.69 -24.47 36.81
CA ILE A 549 -5.06 -25.03 36.91
C ILE A 549 -5.66 -24.68 38.27
N ARG A 550 -6.90 -24.18 38.29
CA ARG A 550 -7.59 -23.89 39.54
C ARG A 550 -8.20 -25.13 40.16
N ASP A 551 -8.10 -25.20 41.48
CA ASP A 551 -8.73 -26.24 42.31
C ASP A 551 -8.41 -27.68 41.85
N SER A 552 -7.19 -27.89 41.34
CA SER A 552 -6.71 -29.17 40.80
C SER A 552 -6.83 -30.35 41.78
N THR A 553 -6.65 -30.10 43.07
CA THR A 553 -6.86 -31.07 44.16
C THR A 553 -8.31 -31.49 44.26
N SER A 554 -9.26 -30.56 44.24
CA SER A 554 -10.70 -30.86 44.21
C SER A 554 -11.10 -31.62 42.94
N ILE A 555 -10.53 -31.26 41.78
CA ILE A 555 -10.76 -31.98 40.52
C ILE A 555 -10.26 -33.43 40.64
N THR A 556 -9.08 -33.62 41.22
CA THR A 556 -8.49 -34.95 41.46
C THR A 556 -9.38 -35.81 42.36
N GLU A 557 -9.87 -35.25 43.47
CA GLU A 557 -10.81 -35.92 44.37
C GLU A 557 -12.11 -36.34 43.66
N GLN A 558 -12.69 -35.44 42.84
CA GLN A 558 -13.91 -35.74 42.07
C GLN A 558 -13.70 -36.85 41.03
N LEU A 559 -12.54 -36.88 40.36
CA LEU A 559 -12.21 -37.92 39.39
C LEU A 559 -12.04 -39.27 40.08
N LEU A 560 -11.31 -39.33 41.19
CA LEU A 560 -11.11 -40.55 41.98
C LEU A 560 -12.43 -41.08 42.54
N ALA A 561 -13.30 -40.20 43.07
CA ALA A 561 -14.62 -40.57 43.57
C ALA A 561 -15.52 -41.21 42.49
N ARG A 562 -15.23 -40.96 41.21
CA ARG A 562 -15.93 -41.52 40.05
C ARG A 562 -15.22 -42.71 39.41
N GLY A 563 -14.12 -43.19 40.00
CA GLY A 563 -13.32 -44.29 39.45
C GLY A 563 -12.55 -43.92 38.18
N LEU A 564 -12.34 -42.63 37.91
CA LEU A 564 -11.58 -42.14 36.76
C LEU A 564 -10.11 -41.89 37.14
N ASN A 565 -9.20 -41.99 36.17
CA ASN A 565 -7.77 -41.76 36.38
C ASN A 565 -7.41 -40.27 36.19
N PRO A 566 -6.98 -39.54 37.24
CA PRO A 566 -6.62 -38.12 37.13
C PRO A 566 -5.42 -37.86 36.22
N ALA A 567 -4.39 -38.72 36.24
CA ALA A 567 -3.20 -38.55 35.40
C ALA A 567 -3.55 -38.63 33.92
N SER A 568 -4.36 -39.62 33.53
CA SER A 568 -4.85 -39.74 32.15
C SER A 568 -5.75 -38.56 31.77
N TYR A 569 -6.58 -38.08 32.70
CA TYR A 569 -7.43 -36.92 32.48
C TYR A 569 -6.61 -35.65 32.20
N PHE A 570 -5.62 -35.30 33.04
CA PHE A 570 -4.79 -34.11 32.81
C PHE A 570 -3.87 -34.26 31.59
N SER A 571 -3.32 -35.44 31.32
CA SER A 571 -2.50 -35.69 30.12
C SER A 571 -3.30 -35.40 28.84
N LEU A 572 -4.44 -36.08 28.67
CA LEU A 572 -5.21 -36.03 27.44
C LEU A 572 -5.93 -34.69 27.23
N ASN A 573 -6.36 -34.05 28.32
CA ASN A 573 -7.22 -32.87 28.26
C ASN A 573 -6.47 -31.54 28.45
N PHE A 574 -5.23 -31.56 28.96
CA PHE A 574 -4.46 -30.33 29.20
C PHE A 574 -3.08 -30.39 28.58
N PHE A 575 -2.22 -31.33 28.99
CA PHE A 575 -0.81 -31.35 28.56
C PHE A 575 -0.63 -31.68 27.07
N ASP A 576 -1.28 -32.72 26.56
CA ASP A 576 -1.13 -33.15 25.16
C ASP A 576 -1.66 -32.10 24.16
N PRO A 577 -2.82 -31.45 24.39
CA PRO A 577 -3.25 -30.31 23.59
C PRO A 577 -2.22 -29.17 23.56
N ILE A 578 -1.64 -28.80 24.71
CA ILE A 578 -0.63 -27.73 24.79
C ILE A 578 0.63 -28.12 24.02
N ASN A 579 1.12 -29.35 24.20
CA ASN A 579 2.33 -29.84 23.52
C ASN A 579 2.21 -29.75 21.99
N LYS A 580 1.01 -29.97 21.44
CA LYS A 580 0.73 -29.85 19.99
C LYS A 580 0.78 -28.40 19.50
N LEU A 581 0.57 -27.41 20.36
CA LEU A 581 0.62 -25.98 20.00
C LEU A 581 2.07 -25.44 19.97
N LEU A 582 2.98 -25.99 20.77
CA LEU A 582 4.30 -25.39 21.02
C LEU A 582 5.12 -25.09 19.75
N PRO A 583 5.25 -26.02 18.76
CA PRO A 583 6.07 -25.77 17.57
C PRO A 583 5.57 -24.58 16.74
N ARG A 584 4.25 -24.37 16.68
CA ARG A 584 3.62 -23.27 15.92
C ARG A 584 4.05 -21.89 16.42
N TYR A 585 4.37 -21.79 17.71
CA TYR A 585 4.72 -20.54 18.38
C TYR A 585 6.21 -20.42 18.70
N GLY A 586 7.04 -21.42 18.35
CA GLY A 586 8.44 -21.46 18.75
C GLY A 586 8.62 -21.55 20.27
N ALA A 587 7.66 -22.14 20.98
CA ALA A 587 7.70 -22.30 22.42
C ALA A 587 8.36 -23.63 22.81
N SER A 588 9.02 -23.63 23.97
CA SER A 588 9.65 -24.80 24.56
C SER A 588 9.17 -24.99 25.99
N LYS A 589 9.16 -26.23 26.46
CA LYS A 589 8.75 -26.55 27.82
C LYS A 589 9.93 -26.40 28.77
N VAL A 590 9.77 -25.62 29.85
CA VAL A 590 10.80 -25.42 30.86
C VAL A 590 10.69 -26.49 31.94
N PHE A 591 9.50 -26.64 32.53
CA PHE A 591 9.26 -27.57 33.64
C PHE A 591 7.76 -27.89 33.80
N LEU A 592 7.45 -28.99 34.51
CA LEU A 592 6.10 -29.29 35.04
C LEU A 592 6.14 -29.19 36.56
N GLU A 593 5.38 -28.26 37.12
CA GLU A 593 5.26 -28.08 38.57
C GLU A 593 3.84 -28.46 38.99
N GLY A 594 3.64 -29.69 39.45
CA GLY A 594 2.32 -30.17 39.87
C GLY A 594 1.26 -30.05 38.78
N ASP A 595 0.34 -29.12 38.97
CA ASP A 595 -0.80 -28.76 38.12
C ASP A 595 -0.53 -27.58 37.16
N ALA A 596 0.68 -27.00 37.18
CA ALA A 596 1.08 -25.91 36.30
C ALA A 596 2.06 -26.33 35.18
N VAL A 597 1.93 -25.67 34.03
CA VAL A 597 2.87 -25.77 32.90
C VAL A 597 3.65 -24.47 32.78
N ILE A 598 4.97 -24.57 32.69
CA ILE A 598 5.86 -23.43 32.43
C ILE A 598 6.50 -23.60 31.06
N LEU A 599 6.28 -22.60 30.19
CA LEU A 599 6.79 -22.53 28.83
C LEU A 599 7.73 -21.32 28.67
N ALA A 600 8.66 -21.43 27.73
CA ALA A 600 9.57 -20.35 27.36
C ALA A 600 9.60 -20.14 25.84
N ILE A 601 9.61 -18.87 25.42
CA ILE A 601 9.96 -18.43 24.07
C ILE A 601 11.23 -17.60 24.20
N LEU A 602 12.26 -17.94 23.43
CA LEU A 602 13.57 -17.27 23.46
C LEU A 602 13.72 -16.39 22.21
N GLU A 603 14.21 -15.17 22.39
CA GLU A 603 14.69 -14.32 21.29
C GLU A 603 16.21 -14.31 21.27
N TRP A 604 16.79 -14.55 20.09
CA TRP A 604 18.23 -14.54 19.88
C TRP A 604 18.66 -13.22 19.24
N GLU A 605 19.83 -12.71 19.63
CA GLU A 605 20.39 -11.52 19.00
C GLU A 605 20.58 -11.76 17.49
N GLY A 606 20.06 -10.87 16.65
CA GLY A 606 20.20 -10.96 15.18
C GLY A 606 19.29 -11.97 14.49
N ASP A 607 18.42 -12.70 15.21
CA ASP A 607 17.47 -13.63 14.61
C ASP A 607 16.08 -13.00 14.41
N SER A 608 15.80 -12.55 13.18
CA SER A 608 14.50 -12.03 12.78
C SER A 608 13.40 -13.10 12.71
N ARG A 609 13.74 -14.37 12.51
CA ARG A 609 12.76 -15.49 12.46
C ARG A 609 12.21 -15.79 13.85
N GLY A 610 13.08 -15.69 14.86
CA GLY A 610 12.78 -15.82 16.27
C GLY A 610 12.19 -14.56 16.93
N ALA A 611 11.85 -13.51 16.17
CA ALA A 611 11.33 -12.26 16.73
C ALA A 611 9.86 -12.35 17.18
N ASN A 612 9.34 -11.25 17.73
CA ASN A 612 7.95 -11.10 18.17
C ASN A 612 7.54 -12.12 19.25
N SER A 613 8.43 -12.38 20.20
CA SER A 613 8.22 -13.37 21.26
C SER A 613 7.00 -13.08 22.13
N VAL A 614 6.71 -11.81 22.42
CA VAL A 614 5.57 -11.46 23.27
C VAL A 614 4.26 -11.67 22.53
N ALA A 615 4.16 -11.23 21.27
CA ALA A 615 2.99 -11.47 20.43
C ALA A 615 2.71 -12.97 20.29
N ARG A 616 3.74 -13.79 20.03
CA ARG A 616 3.61 -15.25 19.99
C ARG A 616 3.15 -15.84 21.32
N ALA A 617 3.69 -15.38 22.45
CA ALA A 617 3.27 -15.83 23.77
C ALA A 617 1.80 -15.46 24.08
N CYS A 618 1.36 -14.26 23.70
CA CYS A 618 -0.02 -13.80 23.87
C CYS A 618 -0.99 -14.65 23.04
N CYS A 619 -0.64 -14.93 21.78
CA CYS A 619 -1.41 -15.81 20.91
C CYS A 619 -1.47 -17.25 21.44
N LEU A 620 -0.34 -17.81 21.88
CA LEU A 620 -0.29 -19.13 22.51
C LEU A 620 -1.18 -19.19 23.75
N ALA A 621 -1.09 -18.20 24.64
CA ALA A 621 -1.93 -18.12 25.83
C ALA A 621 -3.43 -18.08 25.47
N ARG A 622 -3.81 -17.29 24.45
CA ARG A 622 -5.21 -17.23 24.00
C ARG A 622 -5.69 -18.56 23.44
N ASP A 623 -4.91 -19.20 22.57
CA ASP A 623 -5.23 -20.52 22.01
C ASP A 623 -5.34 -21.59 23.11
N MET A 624 -4.54 -21.50 24.18
CA MET A 624 -4.66 -22.38 25.36
C MET A 624 -5.99 -22.17 26.10
N ILE A 625 -6.41 -20.92 26.32
CA ILE A 625 -7.72 -20.60 26.93
C ILE A 625 -8.88 -21.09 26.06
N GLU A 626 -8.82 -20.85 24.74
CA GLU A 626 -9.84 -21.32 23.80
C GLU A 626 -9.91 -22.85 23.74
N GLY A 627 -8.76 -23.53 23.74
CA GLY A 627 -8.67 -24.98 23.78
C GLY A 627 -9.35 -25.58 25.01
N VAL A 628 -9.14 -24.99 26.19
CA VAL A 628 -9.81 -25.44 27.42
C VAL A 628 -11.29 -25.08 27.46
N ARG A 629 -11.71 -23.94 26.89
CA ARG A 629 -13.14 -23.63 26.75
C ARG A 629 -13.86 -24.68 25.89
N ALA A 630 -13.31 -25.01 24.73
CA ALA A 630 -13.85 -26.05 23.84
C ALA A 630 -13.78 -27.46 24.46
N LEU A 631 -12.85 -27.69 25.39
CA LEU A 631 -12.81 -28.91 26.17
C LEU A 631 -13.92 -28.96 27.21
N ASN A 632 -14.13 -27.89 27.96
CA ASN A 632 -15.16 -27.79 28.98
C ASN A 632 -16.57 -27.96 28.40
N GLU A 633 -16.82 -27.45 27.19
CA GLU A 633 -18.08 -27.69 26.45
C GLU A 633 -18.35 -29.19 26.26
N ARG A 634 -17.34 -29.96 25.80
CA ARG A 634 -17.43 -31.42 25.63
C ARG A 634 -17.44 -32.19 26.96
N ALA A 635 -16.73 -31.68 27.96
CA ALA A 635 -16.67 -32.28 29.29
C ALA A 635 -18.04 -32.22 29.98
N SER A 636 -18.78 -31.11 29.79
CA SER A 636 -20.13 -30.94 30.31
C SER A 636 -21.10 -32.01 29.79
N GLU A 637 -21.01 -32.40 28.51
CA GLU A 637 -21.83 -33.47 27.92
C GLU A 637 -21.55 -34.83 28.58
N LYS A 638 -20.30 -35.08 28.96
CA LYS A 638 -19.83 -36.32 29.58
C LYS A 638 -19.82 -36.27 31.10
N GLN A 639 -20.38 -35.21 31.69
CA GLN A 639 -20.39 -34.93 33.13
C GLN A 639 -19.00 -34.96 33.78
N LEU A 640 -17.92 -34.69 33.05
CA LEU A 640 -16.57 -34.62 33.61
C LEU A 640 -16.35 -33.28 34.35
N PRO A 641 -15.43 -33.21 35.33
CA PRO A 641 -15.07 -31.95 35.96
C PRO A 641 -14.62 -30.91 34.92
N LEU A 642 -14.89 -29.63 35.17
CA LEU A 642 -14.46 -28.53 34.31
C LEU A 642 -13.06 -28.07 34.70
N LEU A 643 -12.26 -27.66 33.72
CA LEU A 643 -10.93 -27.09 33.94
C LEU A 643 -11.02 -25.57 33.93
N GLU A 644 -10.63 -24.94 35.03
CA GLU A 644 -10.34 -23.51 35.07
C GLU A 644 -8.83 -23.30 35.15
N MET A 645 -8.31 -22.23 34.54
CA MET A 645 -6.89 -21.89 34.64
C MET A 645 -6.68 -20.38 34.65
N GLY A 646 -5.55 -19.91 35.16
CA GLY A 646 -5.05 -18.57 34.84
C GLY A 646 -3.66 -18.64 34.24
N ILE A 647 -3.39 -17.73 33.31
CA ILE A 647 -2.11 -17.64 32.62
C ILE A 647 -1.43 -16.33 32.97
N GLY A 648 -0.14 -16.42 33.32
CA GLY A 648 0.76 -15.29 33.53
C GLY A 648 1.87 -15.30 32.48
N VAL A 649 2.05 -14.20 31.76
CA VAL A 649 3.09 -14.04 30.73
C VAL A 649 4.06 -12.92 31.12
N CYS A 650 5.33 -13.25 31.28
CA CYS A 650 6.36 -12.30 31.68
C CYS A 650 7.49 -12.25 30.67
N LEU A 651 7.76 -11.05 30.15
CA LEU A 651 8.99 -10.76 29.45
C LEU A 651 10.08 -10.42 30.48
N GLN A 652 11.27 -10.99 30.30
CA GLN A 652 12.50 -10.49 30.88
C GLN A 652 13.46 -10.11 29.74
N PRO A 653 13.88 -8.83 29.64
CA PRO A 653 14.73 -8.32 28.56
C PRO A 653 16.22 -8.66 28.81
N SER A 654 16.50 -9.93 29.09
CA SER A 654 17.85 -10.47 29.25
C SER A 654 17.86 -11.97 28.96
N ALA A 655 19.04 -12.56 28.76
CA ALA A 655 19.19 -14.02 28.80
C ALA A 655 18.71 -14.59 30.17
N PRO A 656 18.12 -15.80 30.18
CA PRO A 656 17.95 -16.56 31.42
C PRO A 656 19.29 -17.14 31.88
N MET A 657 19.40 -17.47 33.16
CA MET A 657 20.53 -18.25 33.68
C MET A 657 20.16 -19.73 33.72
N TYR A 658 21.14 -20.61 33.61
CA TYR A 658 20.94 -22.06 33.68
C TYR A 658 21.84 -22.68 34.75
N LEU A 659 21.27 -23.58 35.54
CA LEU A 659 21.99 -24.56 36.34
C LEU A 659 21.96 -25.91 35.61
N MET A 660 23.00 -26.70 35.82
CA MET A 660 23.08 -28.07 35.32
C MET A 660 22.82 -29.04 36.46
N ASP A 661 21.84 -29.93 36.28
CA ASP A 661 21.62 -31.10 37.12
C ASP A 661 21.78 -32.35 36.24
N GLY A 662 23.00 -32.91 36.24
CA GLY A 662 23.42 -33.92 35.27
C GLY A 662 23.34 -33.38 33.84
N GLU A 663 22.55 -34.04 32.98
CA GLU A 663 22.27 -33.61 31.60
C GLU A 663 21.08 -32.64 31.51
N THR A 664 20.36 -32.40 32.61
CA THR A 664 19.17 -31.55 32.65
C THR A 664 19.53 -30.10 32.91
N ARG A 665 18.96 -29.19 32.12
CA ARG A 665 19.10 -27.74 32.30
C ARG A 665 17.96 -27.20 33.16
N ILE A 666 18.29 -26.55 34.27
CA ILE A 666 17.32 -25.88 35.15
C ILE A 666 17.43 -24.37 34.90
N MET A 667 16.33 -23.74 34.47
CA MET A 667 16.28 -22.31 34.20
C MET A 667 16.11 -21.49 35.49
N ILE A 668 16.87 -20.41 35.64
CA ILE A 668 16.71 -19.37 36.66
C ILE A 668 16.38 -18.05 35.98
N SER A 669 15.25 -17.47 36.34
CA SER A 669 14.75 -16.21 35.79
C SER A 669 13.83 -15.51 36.79
N LYS A 670 13.86 -14.16 36.83
CA LYS A 670 12.88 -13.37 37.61
C LYS A 670 11.49 -13.47 36.99
N ALA A 671 11.42 -13.66 35.67
CA ALA A 671 10.17 -13.86 34.95
C ALA A 671 9.42 -15.13 35.39
N LEU A 672 10.11 -16.17 35.89
CA LEU A 672 9.46 -17.35 36.48
C LEU A 672 8.61 -16.95 37.69
N ASN A 673 9.22 -16.29 38.68
CA ASN A 673 8.54 -15.85 39.91
C ASN A 673 7.43 -14.83 39.63
N GLN A 674 7.64 -13.95 38.65
CA GLN A 674 6.62 -12.97 38.28
C GLN A 674 5.44 -13.64 37.56
N SER A 675 5.71 -14.57 36.62
CA SER A 675 4.66 -15.29 35.88
C SER A 675 3.75 -16.07 36.80
N ASP A 676 4.29 -16.63 37.89
CA ASP A 676 3.53 -17.27 38.96
C ASP A 676 2.53 -16.35 39.65
N ARG A 677 2.97 -15.13 40.01
CA ARG A 677 2.09 -14.12 40.62
C ARG A 677 0.99 -13.68 39.66
N LEU A 678 1.32 -13.44 38.38
CA LEU A 678 0.35 -13.04 37.35
C LEU A 678 -0.64 -14.16 37.04
N SER A 679 -0.20 -15.42 37.09
CA SER A 679 -1.09 -16.57 36.98
C SER A 679 -1.86 -16.86 38.26
N GLY A 680 -1.81 -16.04 39.31
CA GLY A 680 -2.43 -16.31 40.60
C GLY A 680 -3.91 -15.91 40.69
N CYS A 681 -4.68 -16.60 41.54
CA CYS A 681 -6.04 -16.19 41.91
C CYS A 681 -6.27 -16.38 43.42
N GLY A 682 -6.42 -15.28 44.16
CA GLY A 682 -6.67 -15.30 45.60
C GLY A 682 -8.12 -15.63 45.94
N LYS A 683 -8.34 -16.42 47.01
CA LYS A 683 -9.68 -16.80 47.49
C LYS A 683 -10.59 -15.60 47.74
N LEU A 684 -10.06 -14.56 48.39
CA LEU A 684 -10.79 -13.32 48.66
C LEU A 684 -11.12 -12.56 47.37
N ALA A 685 -10.18 -12.50 46.42
CA ALA A 685 -10.42 -11.87 45.11
C ALA A 685 -11.54 -12.58 44.35
N ARG A 686 -11.61 -13.92 44.42
CA ARG A 686 -12.70 -14.72 43.83
C ARG A 686 -14.06 -14.42 44.45
N GLN A 687 -14.13 -14.14 45.75
CA GLN A 687 -15.36 -13.72 46.42
C GLN A 687 -15.79 -12.30 46.03
N VAL A 688 -14.84 -11.37 45.92
CA VAL A 688 -15.10 -9.96 45.56
C VAL A 688 -15.57 -9.84 44.11
N VAL A 689 -14.85 -10.46 43.17
CA VAL A 689 -15.15 -10.40 41.74
C VAL A 689 -16.35 -11.30 41.39
N GLY A 690 -16.43 -12.50 41.97
CA GLY A 690 -17.56 -13.42 41.82
C GLY A 690 -18.05 -13.57 40.37
N SER A 691 -19.37 -13.46 40.17
CA SER A 691 -20.03 -13.46 38.85
C SER A 691 -20.09 -12.06 38.19
N LYS A 692 -19.45 -11.04 38.78
CA LYS A 692 -19.49 -9.64 38.29
C LYS A 692 -18.49 -9.39 37.15
N GLY A 693 -17.51 -10.28 36.95
CA GLY A 693 -16.51 -10.23 35.86
C GLY A 693 -17.05 -10.63 34.49
N ARG A 694 -18.05 -9.92 33.96
CA ARG A 694 -18.74 -10.33 32.72
C ARG A 694 -17.93 -10.08 31.43
N PHE A 695 -17.02 -9.11 31.46
CA PHE A 695 -16.27 -8.67 30.28
C PHE A 695 -14.79 -9.09 30.31
N PHE A 696 -14.23 -9.26 31.50
CA PHE A 696 -12.81 -9.45 31.71
C PHE A 696 -12.57 -10.52 32.77
N ASN A 697 -11.43 -11.20 32.64
CA ASN A 697 -11.07 -12.41 33.37
C ASN A 697 -9.91 -12.17 34.35
N VAL A 698 -9.31 -10.99 34.31
CA VAL A 698 -8.23 -10.55 35.21
C VAL A 698 -8.67 -9.33 36.00
N PHE A 699 -8.44 -9.28 37.31
CA PHE A 699 -8.60 -8.07 38.12
C PHE A 699 -7.52 -8.01 39.19
N VAL A 700 -6.81 -6.89 39.27
CA VAL A 700 -5.83 -6.62 40.32
C VAL A 700 -6.34 -5.45 41.14
N MET A 701 -6.46 -5.62 42.46
CA MET A 701 -7.04 -4.63 43.38
C MET A 701 -6.12 -4.44 44.59
N GLN A 702 -6.09 -3.25 45.17
CA GLN A 702 -5.33 -2.97 46.39
C GLN A 702 -6.27 -2.80 47.58
N LEU A 703 -6.00 -3.49 48.69
CA LEU A 703 -6.71 -3.25 49.96
C LEU A 703 -6.04 -2.12 50.75
N LEU A 704 -6.85 -1.19 51.27
CA LEU A 704 -6.40 -0.17 52.20
C LEU A 704 -6.19 -0.79 53.60
N ALA A 705 -4.99 -0.66 54.14
CA ALA A 705 -4.68 -1.12 55.51
C ALA A 705 -5.39 -0.23 56.54
N ASP A 706 -5.98 -0.82 57.58
CA ASP A 706 -6.51 -0.08 58.73
C ASP A 706 -5.34 0.64 59.42
N ALA A 707 -5.47 1.96 59.65
CA ALA A 707 -4.42 2.87 60.14
C ALA A 707 -3.85 2.55 61.55
N ALA A 708 -4.19 1.38 62.12
CA ALA A 708 -3.85 0.97 63.48
C ALA A 708 -2.60 0.06 63.58
N VAL A 709 -2.02 -0.41 62.47
CA VAL A 709 -0.82 -1.26 62.50
C VAL A 709 0.35 -0.54 61.82
N GLY A 710 1.12 0.18 62.64
CA GLY A 710 2.36 0.81 62.22
C GLY A 710 3.46 -0.21 61.94
N GLY A 711 4.15 -0.03 60.81
CA GLY A 711 5.44 -0.67 60.52
C GLY A 711 5.39 -1.65 59.36
N LEU A 712 5.93 -1.22 58.20
CA LEU A 712 6.04 -1.93 56.92
C LEU A 712 4.70 -2.15 56.19
N SER A 713 4.35 -1.18 55.35
CA SER A 713 3.27 -1.30 54.37
C SER A 713 3.62 -2.36 53.31
N GLU A 714 3.49 -3.64 53.65
CA GLU A 714 3.27 -4.66 52.63
C GLU A 714 1.88 -4.39 52.04
N GLU A 715 1.85 -3.78 50.87
CA GLU A 715 0.63 -3.48 50.13
C GLU A 715 -0.04 -4.80 49.74
N PHE A 716 -1.18 -5.12 50.34
CA PHE A 716 -1.93 -6.32 50.02
C PHE A 716 -2.65 -6.16 48.67
N LEU A 717 -2.02 -6.65 47.60
CA LEU A 717 -2.65 -6.79 46.29
C LEU A 717 -3.47 -8.07 46.22
N LEU A 718 -4.73 -7.94 45.86
CA LEU A 718 -5.63 -9.04 45.52
C LEU A 718 -5.59 -9.29 44.02
N HIS A 719 -5.12 -10.47 43.63
CA HIS A 719 -5.10 -10.93 42.24
C HIS A 719 -6.26 -11.88 41.97
N TYR A 720 -7.06 -11.59 40.95
CA TYR A 720 -8.04 -12.47 40.36
C TYR A 720 -7.62 -12.76 38.92
N ASN A 721 -7.40 -14.02 38.59
CA ASN A 721 -7.16 -14.48 37.22
C ASN A 721 -7.85 -15.83 37.02
N VAL A 722 -8.99 -15.85 36.33
CA VAL A 722 -9.75 -17.07 36.02
C VAL A 722 -10.14 -17.05 34.56
N HIS A 723 -9.59 -17.97 33.78
CA HIS A 723 -9.58 -17.96 32.32
C HIS A 723 -8.99 -16.69 31.69
N GLY A 724 -8.15 -15.98 32.47
CA GLY A 724 -7.48 -14.77 32.07
C GLY A 724 -6.04 -15.01 31.64
N VAL A 725 -5.50 -14.01 30.95
CA VAL A 725 -4.09 -13.95 30.57
C VAL A 725 -3.58 -12.59 31.02
N GLU A 726 -2.79 -12.57 32.09
CA GLU A 726 -2.17 -11.35 32.60
C GLU A 726 -0.72 -11.25 32.09
N ILE A 727 -0.32 -10.08 31.58
CA ILE A 727 1.05 -9.82 31.13
C ILE A 727 1.73 -8.75 31.99
N ASN A 728 3.05 -8.85 32.18
CA ASN A 728 3.79 -7.79 32.85
C ASN A 728 3.93 -6.53 31.97
N GLU A 729 4.21 -5.40 32.60
CA GLU A 729 4.41 -4.11 31.91
C GLU A 729 5.50 -4.17 30.83
N ALA A 730 6.60 -4.90 31.10
CA ALA A 730 7.67 -5.10 30.12
C ALA A 730 7.17 -5.83 28.86
N ALA A 731 6.35 -6.87 29.02
CA ALA A 731 5.72 -7.57 27.90
C ALA A 731 4.78 -6.64 27.14
N PHE A 732 3.92 -5.88 27.82
CA PHE A 732 3.05 -4.91 27.15
C PHE A 732 3.86 -3.88 26.33
N GLY A 733 4.89 -3.29 26.92
CA GLY A 733 5.75 -2.32 26.23
C GLY A 733 6.56 -2.91 25.06
N LYS A 734 6.89 -4.21 25.10
CA LYS A 734 7.50 -4.91 23.96
C LYS A 734 6.45 -5.26 22.90
N LEU A 735 5.24 -5.68 23.28
CA LEU A 735 4.15 -5.96 22.35
C LEU A 735 3.76 -4.73 21.52
N CYS A 736 3.65 -3.56 22.15
CA CYS A 736 3.43 -2.29 21.44
C CYS A 736 4.59 -1.87 20.54
N ARG A 737 5.78 -2.45 20.72
CA ARG A 737 6.88 -2.31 19.77
C ARG A 737 6.77 -3.34 18.67
N GLU A 738 6.46 -4.60 18.97
CA GLU A 738 6.33 -5.69 17.99
C GLU A 738 5.22 -5.47 16.97
N LEU A 739 4.13 -4.80 17.37
CA LEU A 739 2.92 -4.59 16.57
C LEU A 739 2.49 -3.12 16.55
N SER A 740 1.89 -2.71 15.44
CA SER A 740 1.10 -1.47 15.37
C SER A 740 -0.21 -1.66 16.12
N MET A 741 -0.33 -1.04 17.29
CA MET A 741 -1.49 -1.17 18.18
C MET A 741 -2.40 0.06 18.08
N ASN A 742 -3.68 -0.15 17.77
CA ASN A 742 -4.70 0.90 17.80
C ASN A 742 -5.31 1.01 19.21
N LYS A 743 -5.38 2.23 19.75
CA LYS A 743 -6.05 2.51 21.03
C LYS A 743 -7.55 2.70 20.81
N LEU A 744 -8.36 2.04 21.63
CA LEU A 744 -9.80 2.20 21.71
C LEU A 744 -10.21 2.45 23.17
N GLU A 745 -11.23 3.27 23.37
CA GLU A 745 -11.80 3.54 24.69
C GLU A 745 -13.27 3.12 24.74
N LEU A 746 -13.61 2.25 25.69
CA LEU A 746 -14.97 1.72 25.86
C LEU A 746 -15.53 2.10 27.23
N LYS A 747 -16.80 2.47 27.31
CA LYS A 747 -17.49 2.57 28.60
C LYS A 747 -18.19 1.25 28.91
N LEU A 748 -17.70 0.52 29.91
CA LEU A 748 -18.25 -0.77 30.32
C LEU A 748 -18.58 -0.77 31.81
N PRO A 749 -19.66 -1.44 32.26
CA PRO A 749 -19.93 -1.57 33.67
C PRO A 749 -18.93 -2.56 34.28
N LEU A 750 -17.95 -2.04 35.04
CA LEU A 750 -16.95 -2.82 35.76
C LEU A 750 -17.20 -2.72 37.25
N LEU A 751 -17.27 -3.87 37.93
CA LEU A 751 -17.54 -3.98 39.37
C LEU A 751 -18.83 -3.28 39.86
N GLY A 752 -19.73 -2.91 38.95
CA GLY A 752 -21.00 -2.23 39.25
C GLY A 752 -21.10 -0.80 38.75
N GLU A 753 -20.00 -0.18 38.30
CA GLU A 753 -19.94 1.22 37.87
C GLU A 753 -19.52 1.33 36.38
N PRO A 754 -20.03 2.31 35.61
CA PRO A 754 -19.58 2.56 34.25
C PRO A 754 -18.16 3.13 34.24
N GLU A 755 -17.19 2.34 33.78
CA GLU A 755 -15.77 2.70 33.73
C GLU A 755 -15.29 2.84 32.27
N ALA A 756 -14.40 3.81 32.03
CA ALA A 756 -13.69 3.93 30.76
C ALA A 756 -12.52 2.95 30.71
N VAL A 757 -12.57 2.02 29.75
CA VAL A 757 -11.63 0.94 29.54
C VAL A 757 -10.76 1.24 28.33
N GLU A 758 -9.45 1.27 28.54
CA GLU A 758 -8.46 1.38 27.47
C GLU A 758 -8.13 0.01 26.89
N LEU A 759 -8.38 -0.18 25.59
CA LEU A 759 -8.01 -1.37 24.83
C LEU A 759 -6.97 -1.02 23.76
N TYR A 760 -5.95 -1.86 23.64
CA TYR A 760 -4.94 -1.79 22.60
C TYR A 760 -5.12 -2.99 21.68
N CYS A 761 -5.34 -2.73 20.40
CA CYS A 761 -5.71 -3.76 19.42
C CYS A 761 -4.65 -3.83 18.32
N GLY A 762 -4.03 -4.99 18.15
CA GLY A 762 -3.09 -5.28 17.08
C GLY A 762 -3.44 -6.58 16.37
N LEU A 763 -2.81 -6.78 15.21
CA LEU A 763 -2.92 -8.01 14.43
C LEU A 763 -1.54 -8.65 14.37
N PHE A 764 -1.41 -9.91 14.78
CA PHE A 764 -0.16 -10.64 14.70
C PHE A 764 -0.20 -11.65 13.54
N PRO A 765 0.75 -11.61 12.59
CA PRO A 765 0.86 -12.60 11.53
C PRO A 765 1.58 -13.85 12.05
N LEU A 766 0.80 -14.88 12.39
CA LEU A 766 1.36 -16.16 12.85
C LEU A 766 1.91 -16.98 11.67
N SER A 767 1.27 -16.85 10.52
CA SER A 767 1.81 -17.26 9.22
C SER A 767 1.40 -16.24 8.17
N SER A 768 1.88 -16.37 6.94
CA SER A 768 1.48 -15.49 5.83
C SER A 768 -0.03 -15.49 5.56
N THR A 769 -0.74 -16.55 5.96
CA THR A 769 -2.17 -16.74 5.73
C THR A 769 -3.01 -16.72 7.01
N SER A 770 -2.37 -16.77 8.19
CA SER A 770 -3.04 -16.83 9.49
C SER A 770 -2.68 -15.61 10.34
N PHE A 771 -3.67 -14.75 10.55
CA PHE A 771 -3.56 -13.55 11.36
C PHE A 771 -4.38 -13.73 12.63
N GLN A 772 -3.81 -13.32 13.77
CA GLN A 772 -4.46 -13.41 15.05
C GLN A 772 -4.58 -12.03 15.68
N ARG A 773 -5.79 -11.62 16.02
CA ARG A 773 -6.05 -10.34 16.69
C ARG A 773 -5.65 -10.44 18.16
N ILE A 774 -4.80 -9.52 18.61
CA ILE A 774 -4.42 -9.38 20.01
C ILE A 774 -5.09 -8.13 20.55
N VAL A 775 -5.90 -8.29 21.59
CA VAL A 775 -6.54 -7.18 22.31
C VAL A 775 -6.01 -7.19 23.72
N VAL A 776 -5.40 -6.08 24.13
CA VAL A 776 -4.89 -5.91 25.50
C VAL A 776 -5.67 -4.83 26.21
N ARG A 777 -6.28 -5.16 27.34
CA ARG A 777 -6.83 -4.16 28.26
C ARG A 777 -5.72 -3.63 29.15
N ARG A 778 -5.63 -2.30 29.26
CA ARG A 778 -4.88 -1.62 30.32
C ARG A 778 -5.86 -1.24 31.43
N GLY A 779 -5.83 -1.98 32.54
CA GLY A 779 -6.66 -1.72 33.71
C GLY A 779 -5.92 -0.90 34.76
N ARG A 780 -6.60 0.04 35.41
CA ARG A 780 -6.07 0.71 36.62
C ARG A 780 -6.37 -0.14 37.84
N VAL A 781 -5.43 -0.24 38.77
CA VAL A 781 -5.65 -0.97 40.03
C VAL A 781 -6.51 -0.11 40.96
N PRO A 782 -7.76 -0.51 41.27
CA PRO A 782 -8.61 0.23 42.21
C PRO A 782 -8.17 -0.05 43.66
N GLN A 783 -8.43 0.93 44.52
CA GLN A 783 -8.31 0.81 45.97
C GLN A 783 -9.66 0.43 46.56
N LEU A 784 -9.68 -0.64 47.34
CA LEU A 784 -10.87 -1.14 48.02
C LEU A 784 -10.75 -0.95 49.53
N ASP A 785 -11.87 -0.62 50.17
CA ASP A 785 -12.01 -0.68 51.62
C ASP A 785 -11.85 -2.13 52.12
N SER A 786 -11.16 -2.31 53.24
CA SER A 786 -10.84 -3.65 53.78
C SER A 786 -12.02 -4.35 54.46
N LYS A 787 -13.11 -3.64 54.77
CA LYS A 787 -14.28 -4.16 55.49
C LYS A 787 -15.46 -4.44 54.56
N ASP A 788 -15.75 -3.53 53.64
CA ASP A 788 -16.92 -3.65 52.74
C ASP A 788 -16.57 -3.79 51.24
N PHE A 789 -15.28 -3.78 50.88
CA PHE A 789 -14.75 -3.93 49.51
C PHE A 789 -15.32 -2.92 48.51
N ARG A 790 -15.77 -1.75 48.97
CA ARG A 790 -16.19 -0.67 48.09
C ARG A 790 -14.97 0.03 47.50
N MET A 791 -15.13 0.48 46.26
CA MET A 791 -14.10 1.24 45.56
C MET A 791 -13.99 2.64 46.15
N MET A 792 -12.80 2.98 46.64
CA MET A 792 -12.51 4.29 47.24
C MET A 792 -11.80 5.23 46.27
N GLY A 793 -11.13 4.68 45.27
CA GLY A 793 -10.37 5.41 44.27
C GLY A 793 -9.50 4.48 43.43
N TYR A 794 -8.58 5.06 42.65
CA TYR A 794 -7.60 4.31 41.86
C TYR A 794 -6.20 4.65 42.32
N THR A 795 -5.32 3.67 42.21
CA THR A 795 -3.87 3.87 42.34
C THR A 795 -3.28 4.37 41.01
N ASP A 796 -2.00 4.75 41.05
CA ASP A 796 -1.22 5.03 39.84
C ASP A 796 -0.76 3.75 39.09
N ARG A 797 -1.08 2.56 39.61
CA ARG A 797 -0.66 1.27 39.03
C ARG A 797 -1.62 0.79 37.96
N TYR A 798 -1.04 0.10 36.99
CA TYR A 798 -1.77 -0.56 35.92
C TYR A 798 -1.46 -2.05 35.89
N TYR A 799 -2.42 -2.81 35.39
CA TYR A 799 -2.26 -4.22 35.01
C TYR A 799 -2.75 -4.41 33.58
N TYR A 800 -2.28 -5.48 32.94
CA TYR A 800 -2.48 -5.70 31.52
C TYR A 800 -3.05 -7.09 31.27
N GLU A 801 -4.21 -7.16 30.63
CA GLU A 801 -4.88 -8.41 30.30
C GLU A 801 -4.93 -8.60 28.80
N VAL A 802 -4.49 -9.75 28.30
CA VAL A 802 -4.80 -10.19 26.94
C VAL A 802 -6.21 -10.75 26.93
N CYS A 803 -7.13 -10.03 26.29
CA CYS A 803 -8.55 -10.35 26.31
C CYS A 803 -8.84 -11.64 25.52
N SER A 804 -9.53 -12.58 26.16
CA SER A 804 -10.01 -13.84 25.58
C SER A 804 -11.55 -13.96 25.59
N SER A 805 -12.23 -12.92 26.06
CA SER A 805 -13.69 -12.88 26.21
C SER A 805 -14.36 -12.50 24.88
N LYS A 806 -15.33 -13.34 24.47
CA LYS A 806 -16.04 -13.16 23.20
C LYS A 806 -16.74 -11.79 23.08
N PRO A 807 -17.44 -11.26 24.11
CA PRO A 807 -18.11 -9.96 24.01
C PRO A 807 -17.16 -8.81 23.67
N VAL A 808 -15.95 -8.80 24.25
CA VAL A 808 -14.95 -7.76 23.99
C VAL A 808 -14.36 -7.90 22.59
N LEU A 809 -14.01 -9.13 22.19
CA LEU A 809 -13.46 -9.40 20.86
C LEU A 809 -14.46 -9.08 19.74
N ASP A 810 -15.73 -9.46 19.91
CA ASP A 810 -16.80 -9.17 18.95
C ASP A 810 -17.08 -7.67 18.84
N TYR A 811 -16.99 -6.94 19.95
CA TYR A 811 -17.15 -5.48 19.94
C TYR A 811 -16.00 -4.80 19.19
N VAL A 812 -14.76 -5.17 19.49
CA VAL A 812 -13.57 -4.63 18.82
C VAL A 812 -13.62 -4.94 17.32
N ALA A 813 -14.03 -6.16 16.95
CA ALA A 813 -14.18 -6.55 15.54
C ALA A 813 -15.16 -5.66 14.76
N LYS A 814 -16.22 -5.17 15.40
CA LYS A 814 -17.18 -4.24 14.77
C LYS A 814 -16.61 -2.83 14.59
N GLN A 815 -15.75 -2.38 15.49
CA GLN A 815 -15.21 -1.01 15.47
C GLN A 815 -13.96 -0.85 14.59
N VAL A 816 -13.09 -1.86 14.55
CA VAL A 816 -11.79 -1.80 13.84
C VAL A 816 -11.91 -2.29 12.38
N GLY A 817 -13.09 -2.75 11.96
CA GLY A 817 -13.27 -3.45 10.69
C GLY A 817 -12.87 -4.92 10.80
N ALA A 818 -13.57 -5.78 10.05
CA ALA A 818 -13.43 -7.24 10.12
C ALA A 818 -12.00 -7.71 9.84
#